data_AF-A0A517WVX0-F1
#
_entry.id   AF-A0A517WVX0-F1
#
_cell.length_a   1.000
_cell.length_b   1.000
_cell.length_c   1.000
_cell.angle_alpha   90.00
_cell.angle_beta   90.00
_cell.angle_gamma   90.00
#
_symmetry.space_group_name_H-M   'P 1'
#
loop_
_entity.id
_entity.type
_entity.pdbx_description
1 polymer ?
#
loop_
_entity_poly.entity_id
_entity_poly.type
_entity_poly.pdbx_seq_one_letter_code
_entity_poly.pdbx_strand_id
1 'polypeptide(L)'
;MRNKLCLMLTLIPASLSLVVATAGADDSLNRLSKAEQRSGWKLLFDGKTTNGWRNYKKDNVSDGWTIKDGVLSRSAKGAGDIITKDQFEFFEISLEYRISKEGNSGLMFHVTEEEKTPWRTGPEIQIQDNVDGHDPQKAGWLYQLYKPATPKWMIEAEKAGKKVTPAVVDATRPAGKWNHLFLRVGPDRSEVVMNGVKYFRFNKGSADWDKRVAASKFSKFPKFGKPTKGHICLQDHNDLVSFRNIKIREIPADGSVQDPSDGKLALKGVPAFPNLKWEGWEAVNEETGKVVPLRPMIVTHANDDSGRIFIATQNGMIHVIDKKSPKKTKLFLDIRPKVAPWKKNNEEGMLGLAFHPDFKENGQFFVYYSAAEGPRRSIVSKFQVSKDDPNRADANSEQVVMEIDQPYGNHNGGSIAFGPDGYLYIGLGDGGSGNDPLGNGQDLETLLGSILRIDVDHKQNGKNYAIPADNPFVDRAKAKPEIYAYGVRNVWRLSFDPQTGTLYAGEVGQDLWEEVNIIKKGGNYGWSVREGTRNFGNRPETAKDAPIDPIWEYDHGVGRSITGGIVYRGKRLPELQGMYVYADFVSGKIWALEYDEESGKVIRNLQISSGGIPVMAFGTDQDGELYYTVQTVKGGEGIFRFEKE
;
A
#
# COMPACT_ATOMS: atom_id res chain seq x y z
N MET A 1 -15.70 18.73 78.80
CA MET A 1 -15.98 18.62 77.35
C MET A 1 -14.76 17.98 76.67
N ARG A 2 -14.82 16.66 76.50
CA ARG A 2 -14.72 15.93 75.21
C ARG A 2 -13.35 15.98 74.50
N ASN A 3 -12.58 14.95 74.82
CA ASN A 3 -11.66 14.16 74.01
C ASN A 3 -11.71 14.29 72.47
N LYS A 4 -10.48 14.23 71.92
CA LYS A 4 -9.98 13.38 70.82
C LYS A 4 -9.75 13.99 69.42
N LEU A 5 -8.55 13.61 68.95
CA LEU A 5 -8.14 13.20 67.61
C LEU A 5 -7.54 14.27 66.67
N CYS A 6 -6.19 14.25 66.65
CA CYS A 6 -5.34 14.75 65.59
C CYS A 6 -5.52 13.84 64.35
N LEU A 7 -6.01 14.40 63.24
CA LEU A 7 -6.17 13.69 61.97
C LEU A 7 -4.93 13.98 61.10
N MET A 8 -4.07 12.98 60.94
CA MET A 8 -3.08 12.95 59.86
C MET A 8 -3.81 12.82 58.53
N LEU A 9 -3.72 13.82 57.66
CA LEU A 9 -4.07 13.68 56.25
C LEU A 9 -2.89 13.04 55.52
N THR A 10 -2.99 11.74 55.23
CA THR A 10 -2.20 11.05 54.22
C THR A 10 -2.72 11.46 52.84
N LEU A 11 -1.93 12.22 52.07
CA LEU A 11 -2.16 12.41 50.64
C LEU A 11 -1.90 11.08 49.93
N ILE A 12 -2.95 10.45 49.45
CA ILE A 12 -2.87 9.35 48.47
C ILE A 12 -2.73 10.01 47.09
N PRO A 13 -1.70 9.70 46.28
CA PRO A 13 -1.66 10.20 44.91
C PRO A 13 -2.75 9.48 44.11
N ALA A 14 -3.73 10.25 43.63
CA ALA A 14 -4.70 9.77 42.65
C ALA A 14 -3.94 9.45 41.35
N SER A 15 -3.60 8.18 41.16
CA SER A 15 -3.18 7.64 39.87
C SER A 15 -4.34 7.80 38.92
N LEU A 16 -4.32 8.86 38.12
CA LEU A 16 -5.22 9.05 36.98
C LEU A 16 -4.80 8.02 35.93
N SER A 17 -5.32 6.80 36.05
CA SER A 17 -5.27 5.82 34.98
C SER A 17 -6.09 6.38 33.83
N LEU A 18 -5.42 7.01 32.88
CA LEU A 18 -5.99 7.34 31.59
C LEU A 18 -6.39 6.00 30.97
N VAL A 19 -7.67 5.67 31.07
CA VAL A 19 -8.26 4.63 30.23
C VAL A 19 -8.21 5.22 28.84
N VAL A 20 -7.14 4.89 28.11
CA VAL A 20 -7.14 4.96 26.66
C VAL A 20 -8.28 4.05 26.26
N ALA A 21 -9.43 4.66 25.95
CA ALA A 21 -10.46 3.97 25.20
C ALA A 21 -9.76 3.60 23.89
N THR A 22 -9.34 2.34 23.80
CA THR A 22 -9.12 1.72 22.51
C THR A 22 -10.44 1.91 21.79
N ALA A 23 -10.48 2.83 20.84
CA ALA A 23 -11.50 2.81 19.81
C ALA A 23 -11.29 1.46 19.12
N GLY A 24 -11.99 0.45 19.64
CA GLY A 24 -11.97 -0.89 19.11
C GLY A 24 -12.30 -0.79 17.63
N ALA A 25 -11.50 -1.52 16.86
CA ALA A 25 -11.74 -1.96 15.50
C ALA A 25 -13.20 -1.86 15.04
N ASP A 26 -13.42 -1.51 13.77
CA ASP A 26 -14.67 -1.82 13.08
C ASP A 26 -14.76 -3.36 12.84
N ASP A 27 -14.61 -4.13 13.92
CA ASP A 27 -14.63 -5.59 13.99
C ASP A 27 -16.07 -6.07 13.98
N SER A 28 -16.73 -5.78 12.88
CA SER A 28 -18.06 -6.26 12.59
C SER A 28 -18.00 -7.00 11.28
N LEU A 29 -18.00 -8.32 11.40
CA LEU A 29 -18.16 -9.22 10.28
C LEU A 29 -19.33 -8.75 9.41
N ASN A 30 -19.16 -8.92 8.10
CA ASN A 30 -20.15 -8.60 7.08
C ASN A 30 -20.47 -7.11 7.01
N ARG A 31 -19.43 -6.27 6.98
CA ARG A 31 -19.52 -4.83 6.69
C ARG A 31 -18.60 -4.40 5.55
N LEU A 32 -18.95 -3.26 4.95
CA LEU A 32 -18.16 -2.58 3.93
C LEU A 32 -17.41 -1.42 4.57
N SER A 33 -16.11 -1.26 4.25
CA SER A 33 -15.36 -0.04 4.57
C SER A 33 -15.95 1.16 3.84
N LYS A 34 -15.59 2.38 4.25
CA LYS A 34 -16.04 3.59 3.56
C LYS A 34 -15.59 3.63 2.10
N ALA A 35 -14.35 3.20 1.82
CA ALA A 35 -13.86 3.10 0.45
C ALA A 35 -14.61 2.03 -0.37
N GLU A 36 -14.92 0.87 0.23
CA GLU A 36 -15.73 -0.17 -0.42
C GLU A 36 -17.14 0.35 -0.76
N GLN A 37 -17.81 1.02 0.19
CA GLN A 37 -19.12 1.64 -0.02
C GLN A 37 -19.10 2.65 -1.17
N ARG A 38 -18.11 3.54 -1.18
CA ARG A 38 -17.97 4.61 -2.20
C ARG A 38 -17.60 4.07 -3.57
N SER A 39 -16.89 2.95 -3.63
CA SER A 39 -16.46 2.32 -4.90
C SER A 39 -17.44 1.27 -5.42
N GLY A 40 -18.64 1.15 -4.85
CA GLY A 40 -19.73 0.36 -5.42
C GLY A 40 -19.81 -1.10 -4.95
N TRP A 41 -19.06 -1.48 -3.91
CA TRP A 41 -19.23 -2.80 -3.30
C TRP A 41 -20.58 -2.92 -2.58
N LYS A 42 -21.13 -4.13 -2.58
CA LYS A 42 -22.36 -4.53 -1.89
C LYS A 42 -22.12 -5.83 -1.11
N LEU A 43 -22.87 -6.02 -0.03
CA LEU A 43 -22.88 -7.29 0.70
C LEU A 43 -23.78 -8.30 -0.03
N LEU A 44 -23.25 -9.50 -0.31
CA LEU A 44 -24.07 -10.66 -0.66
C LEU A 44 -24.53 -11.42 0.59
N PHE A 45 -23.90 -11.17 1.74
CA PHE A 45 -24.26 -11.75 3.02
C PHE A 45 -24.12 -10.72 4.13
N ASP A 46 -25.18 -10.52 4.90
CA ASP A 46 -25.29 -9.53 5.99
C ASP A 46 -24.96 -10.11 7.38
N GLY A 47 -24.60 -11.40 7.44
CA GLY A 47 -24.35 -12.12 8.69
C GLY A 47 -25.62 -12.66 9.37
N LYS A 48 -26.82 -12.42 8.83
CA LYS A 48 -28.09 -12.66 9.51
C LYS A 48 -29.10 -13.41 8.68
N THR A 49 -29.13 -13.17 7.37
CA THR A 49 -30.17 -13.68 6.46
C THR A 49 -29.58 -14.32 5.22
N THR A 50 -30.37 -15.19 4.59
CA THR A 50 -30.09 -15.77 3.27
C THR A 50 -30.87 -15.05 2.16
N ASN A 51 -31.29 -13.80 2.38
CA ASN A 51 -32.23 -13.10 1.49
C ASN A 51 -31.76 -13.01 0.02
N GLY A 52 -30.46 -12.87 -0.20
CA GLY A 52 -29.84 -12.85 -1.53
C GLY A 52 -29.57 -14.23 -2.15
N TRP A 53 -29.93 -15.31 -1.47
CA TRP A 53 -29.57 -16.69 -1.83
C TRP A 53 -30.80 -17.59 -1.93
N ARG A 54 -30.66 -18.66 -2.70
CA ARG A 54 -31.60 -19.78 -2.78
C ARG A 54 -30.84 -21.04 -3.19
N ASN A 55 -31.35 -22.23 -2.87
CA ASN A 55 -30.77 -23.43 -3.46
C ASN A 55 -30.96 -23.46 -4.98
N TYR A 56 -30.00 -24.06 -5.69
CA TYR A 56 -30.09 -24.27 -7.12
C TYR A 56 -31.43 -24.95 -7.50
N LYS A 57 -32.19 -24.34 -8.41
CA LYS A 57 -33.54 -24.77 -8.84
C LYS A 57 -34.61 -24.84 -7.76
N LYS A 58 -34.44 -24.07 -6.68
CA LYS A 58 -35.42 -23.92 -5.60
C LYS A 58 -35.60 -22.45 -5.26
N ASP A 59 -36.68 -22.14 -4.54
CA ASP A 59 -37.02 -20.76 -4.15
C ASP A 59 -36.38 -20.32 -2.82
N ASN A 60 -35.99 -21.29 -1.98
CA ASN A 60 -35.47 -21.06 -0.63
C ASN A 60 -34.11 -21.74 -0.43
N VAL A 61 -33.38 -21.30 0.60
CA VAL A 61 -32.22 -22.02 1.13
C VAL A 61 -32.70 -23.12 2.09
N SER A 62 -32.10 -24.30 1.99
CA SER A 62 -32.41 -25.46 2.82
C SER A 62 -31.86 -25.30 4.24
N ASP A 63 -32.46 -26.02 5.20
CA ASP A 63 -32.02 -26.04 6.60
C ASP A 63 -30.60 -26.64 6.78
N GLY A 64 -30.02 -27.22 5.72
CA GLY A 64 -28.63 -27.67 5.71
C GLY A 64 -27.61 -26.54 5.65
N TRP A 65 -28.05 -25.31 5.37
CA TRP A 65 -27.25 -24.09 5.48
C TRP A 65 -27.72 -23.28 6.69
N THR A 66 -26.81 -23.06 7.64
CA THR A 66 -27.11 -22.37 8.90
C THR A 66 -26.33 -21.08 9.02
N ILE A 67 -26.89 -20.11 9.75
CA ILE A 67 -26.21 -18.88 10.11
C ILE A 67 -25.99 -18.89 11.62
N LYS A 68 -24.72 -18.74 12.03
CA LYS A 68 -24.35 -18.63 13.43
C LYS A 68 -23.24 -17.59 13.59
N ASP A 69 -23.41 -16.67 14.53
CA ASP A 69 -22.40 -15.65 14.89
C ASP A 69 -21.87 -14.86 13.67
N GLY A 70 -22.75 -14.52 12.72
CA GLY A 70 -22.35 -13.80 11.51
C GLY A 70 -21.71 -14.67 10.42
N VAL A 71 -21.79 -16.00 10.53
CA VAL A 71 -21.14 -16.96 9.62
C VAL A 71 -22.18 -17.87 8.97
N LEU A 72 -22.18 -17.91 7.63
CA LEU A 72 -22.98 -18.83 6.83
C LEU A 72 -22.23 -20.16 6.70
N SER A 73 -22.80 -21.26 7.18
CA SER A 73 -22.14 -22.57 7.16
C SER A 73 -23.01 -23.64 6.54
N ARG A 74 -22.37 -24.51 5.76
CA ARG A 74 -22.95 -25.75 5.29
C ARG A 74 -22.80 -26.80 6.39
N SER A 75 -23.87 -27.10 7.11
CA SER A 75 -23.82 -27.86 8.37
C SER A 75 -24.41 -29.28 8.31
N ALA A 76 -25.11 -29.66 7.23
CA ALA A 76 -25.71 -31.00 7.10
C ALA A 76 -25.51 -31.63 5.72
N LYS A 77 -25.26 -32.96 5.66
CA LYS A 77 -25.13 -33.75 4.42
C LYS A 77 -26.33 -33.53 3.48
N GLY A 78 -26.09 -33.32 2.18
CA GLY A 78 -27.13 -33.07 1.18
C GLY A 78 -27.89 -31.73 1.31
N ALA A 79 -27.25 -30.67 1.79
CA ALA A 79 -27.82 -29.32 1.86
C ALA A 79 -28.12 -28.75 0.46
N GLY A 80 -27.36 -29.20 -0.54
CA GLY A 80 -27.43 -28.76 -1.92
C GLY A 80 -26.73 -27.42 -2.15
N ASP A 81 -26.32 -27.18 -3.39
CA ASP A 81 -25.68 -25.93 -3.81
C ASP A 81 -26.63 -24.74 -3.61
N ILE A 82 -26.09 -23.60 -3.15
CA ILE A 82 -26.83 -22.33 -3.10
C ILE A 82 -26.28 -21.36 -4.12
N ILE A 83 -27.19 -20.66 -4.78
CA ILE A 83 -26.90 -19.62 -5.75
C ILE A 83 -27.46 -18.28 -5.29
N THR A 84 -26.81 -17.22 -5.72
CA THR A 84 -27.36 -15.86 -5.65
C THR A 84 -28.69 -15.78 -6.42
N LYS A 85 -29.61 -14.93 -5.97
CA LYS A 85 -30.85 -14.65 -6.71
C LYS A 85 -30.57 -13.80 -7.95
N ASP A 86 -29.66 -12.85 -7.82
CA ASP A 86 -29.21 -11.99 -8.91
C ASP A 86 -28.21 -12.71 -9.83
N GLN A 87 -28.00 -12.15 -11.02
CA GLN A 87 -27.05 -12.64 -12.02
C GLN A 87 -26.08 -11.53 -12.42
N PHE A 88 -24.82 -11.90 -12.55
CA PHE A 88 -23.71 -10.98 -12.75
C PHE A 88 -22.97 -11.31 -14.04
N GLU A 89 -22.64 -10.28 -14.82
CA GLU A 89 -21.86 -10.41 -16.05
C GLU A 89 -20.38 -10.16 -15.77
N PHE A 90 -20.01 -8.92 -15.47
CA PHE A 90 -18.69 -8.57 -14.98
C PHE A 90 -18.76 -8.12 -13.53
N PHE A 91 -17.86 -8.65 -12.71
CA PHE A 91 -17.89 -8.40 -11.27
C PHE A 91 -16.54 -8.71 -10.62
N GLU A 92 -16.37 -8.16 -9.44
CA GLU A 92 -15.42 -8.61 -8.43
C GLU A 92 -16.19 -9.18 -7.26
N ILE A 93 -15.76 -10.34 -6.79
CA ILE A 93 -16.25 -10.95 -5.56
C ILE A 93 -15.09 -11.16 -4.60
N SER A 94 -15.33 -10.82 -3.34
CA SER A 94 -14.41 -11.00 -2.23
C SER A 94 -15.14 -11.77 -1.15
N LEU A 95 -14.56 -12.84 -0.63
CA LEU A 95 -15.14 -13.61 0.47
C LEU A 95 -14.06 -14.18 1.38
N GLU A 96 -14.44 -14.47 2.61
CA GLU A 96 -13.64 -15.30 3.50
C GLU A 96 -14.32 -16.66 3.67
N TYR A 97 -13.53 -17.73 3.57
CA TYR A 97 -13.99 -19.10 3.81
C TYR A 97 -13.14 -19.82 4.85
N ARG A 98 -13.74 -20.82 5.51
CA ARG A 98 -13.08 -21.78 6.38
C ARG A 98 -13.62 -23.17 6.06
N ILE A 99 -12.72 -24.09 5.75
CA ILE A 99 -13.04 -25.48 5.36
C ILE A 99 -12.64 -26.45 6.48
N SER A 100 -13.39 -27.53 6.67
CA SER A 100 -13.00 -28.62 7.56
C SER A 100 -11.81 -29.41 7.03
N LYS A 101 -11.16 -30.20 7.91
CA LYS A 101 -10.16 -31.18 7.51
C LYS A 101 -10.72 -32.11 6.42
N GLU A 102 -9.90 -32.44 5.42
CA GLU A 102 -10.27 -33.24 4.23
C GLU A 102 -11.37 -32.61 3.36
N GLY A 103 -11.87 -31.42 3.71
CA GLY A 103 -13.08 -30.88 3.14
C GLY A 103 -12.92 -30.35 1.72
N ASN A 104 -14.00 -30.41 0.96
CA ASN A 104 -14.12 -29.93 -0.42
C ASN A 104 -15.36 -29.04 -0.57
N SER A 105 -15.25 -28.00 -1.38
CA SER A 105 -16.30 -27.09 -1.83
C SER A 105 -15.76 -26.27 -3.02
N GLY A 106 -16.51 -25.27 -3.44
CA GLY A 106 -16.15 -24.41 -4.55
C GLY A 106 -16.99 -23.15 -4.62
N LEU A 107 -16.38 -22.11 -5.20
CA LEU A 107 -17.06 -20.89 -5.64
C LEU A 107 -17.24 -20.98 -7.15
N MET A 108 -18.47 -21.21 -7.63
CA MET A 108 -18.75 -21.17 -9.07
C MET A 108 -19.32 -19.82 -9.49
N PHE A 109 -19.10 -19.45 -10.74
CA PHE A 109 -19.60 -18.22 -11.34
C PHE A 109 -20.21 -18.45 -12.72
N HIS A 110 -21.01 -17.49 -13.19
CA HIS A 110 -21.76 -17.59 -14.45
C HIS A 110 -22.61 -18.87 -14.54
N VAL A 111 -23.11 -19.36 -13.40
CA VAL A 111 -23.98 -20.53 -13.33
C VAL A 111 -25.36 -20.17 -13.89
N THR A 112 -25.91 -21.06 -14.73
CA THR A 112 -27.29 -20.99 -15.18
C THR A 112 -28.07 -22.23 -14.75
N GLU A 113 -29.40 -22.12 -14.78
CA GLU A 113 -30.30 -23.22 -14.39
C GLU A 113 -30.73 -24.10 -15.58
N GLU A 114 -30.02 -24.00 -16.70
CA GLU A 114 -30.33 -24.76 -17.91
C GLU A 114 -29.92 -26.24 -17.83
N GLU A 115 -29.05 -26.60 -16.88
CA GLU A 115 -28.49 -27.94 -16.71
C GLU A 115 -28.94 -28.59 -15.40
N LYS A 116 -28.67 -29.89 -15.23
CA LYS A 116 -29.07 -30.61 -14.01
C LYS A 116 -28.27 -30.19 -12.78
N THR A 117 -27.05 -29.74 -12.96
CA THR A 117 -26.13 -29.36 -11.88
C THR A 117 -25.37 -28.09 -12.27
N PRO A 118 -25.03 -27.22 -11.31
CA PRO A 118 -24.46 -25.89 -11.60
C PRO A 118 -23.10 -25.97 -12.32
N TRP A 119 -22.24 -26.92 -11.93
CA TRP A 119 -20.90 -27.12 -12.51
C TRP A 119 -20.89 -27.48 -14.01
N ARG A 120 -22.04 -27.83 -14.59
CA ARG A 120 -22.16 -28.08 -16.04
C ARG A 120 -22.23 -26.79 -16.86
N THR A 121 -22.44 -25.65 -16.21
CA THR A 121 -22.53 -24.32 -16.84
C THR A 121 -21.44 -23.39 -16.29
N GLY A 122 -21.35 -23.28 -14.96
CA GLY A 122 -20.43 -22.37 -14.29
C GLY A 122 -19.05 -23.00 -14.04
N PRO A 123 -17.95 -22.30 -14.38
CA PRO A 123 -16.62 -22.64 -13.90
C PRO A 123 -16.50 -22.43 -12.39
N GLU A 124 -15.58 -23.15 -11.74
CA GLU A 124 -15.41 -23.17 -10.28
C GLU A 124 -13.99 -22.82 -9.86
N ILE A 125 -13.87 -21.93 -8.87
CA ILE A 125 -12.66 -21.79 -8.06
C ILE A 125 -12.75 -22.76 -6.89
N GLN A 126 -11.81 -23.71 -6.84
CA GLN A 126 -11.77 -24.76 -5.83
C GLN A 126 -11.63 -24.16 -4.42
N ILE A 127 -12.38 -24.69 -3.45
CA ILE A 127 -12.18 -24.48 -2.02
C ILE A 127 -11.94 -25.84 -1.38
N GLN A 128 -10.77 -26.06 -0.80
CA GLN A 128 -10.40 -27.38 -0.29
C GLN A 128 -9.38 -27.29 0.83
N ASP A 129 -9.32 -28.33 1.66
CA ASP A 129 -8.13 -28.64 2.42
C ASP A 129 -7.00 -29.12 1.49
N ASN A 130 -6.01 -28.25 1.24
CA ASN A 130 -4.89 -28.56 0.36
C ASN A 130 -3.99 -29.68 0.88
N VAL A 131 -4.00 -29.95 2.19
CA VAL A 131 -3.13 -30.94 2.83
C VAL A 131 -3.77 -32.32 2.76
N ASP A 132 -4.95 -32.48 3.36
CA ASP A 132 -5.57 -33.81 3.52
C ASP A 132 -6.70 -34.07 2.51
N GLY A 133 -7.12 -33.08 1.71
CA GLY A 133 -8.20 -33.27 0.74
C GLY A 133 -7.82 -34.18 -0.44
N HIS A 134 -8.78 -34.94 -0.95
CA HIS A 134 -8.54 -36.04 -1.88
C HIS A 134 -8.51 -35.65 -3.37
N ASP A 135 -8.97 -34.45 -3.72
CA ASP A 135 -8.99 -34.01 -5.11
C ASP A 135 -7.60 -33.54 -5.59
N PRO A 136 -7.27 -33.76 -6.88
CA PRO A 136 -5.99 -33.34 -7.45
C PRO A 136 -5.92 -31.82 -7.69
N GLN A 137 -7.06 -31.14 -7.77
CA GLN A 137 -7.12 -29.68 -7.79
C GLN A 137 -6.87 -29.15 -6.38
N LYS A 138 -6.34 -27.94 -6.26
CA LYS A 138 -6.06 -27.31 -4.96
C LYS A 138 -6.86 -26.01 -4.86
N ALA A 139 -7.09 -25.57 -3.63
CA ALA A 139 -7.81 -24.34 -3.35
C ALA A 139 -7.25 -23.15 -4.14
N GLY A 140 -8.14 -22.33 -4.69
CA GLY A 140 -7.79 -21.20 -5.57
C GLY A 140 -7.50 -21.58 -7.03
N TRP A 141 -7.51 -22.86 -7.40
CA TRP A 141 -7.40 -23.28 -8.80
C TRP A 141 -8.75 -23.13 -9.51
N LEU A 142 -8.72 -22.82 -10.80
CA LEU A 142 -9.90 -22.82 -11.66
C LEU A 142 -10.03 -24.19 -12.32
N TYR A 143 -10.60 -25.14 -11.59
CA TYR A 143 -10.60 -26.56 -11.92
C TYR A 143 -9.21 -27.04 -12.44
N GLN A 144 -9.17 -27.90 -13.45
CA GLN A 144 -7.96 -28.26 -14.20
C GLN A 144 -7.54 -27.22 -15.26
N LEU A 145 -8.22 -26.08 -15.37
CA LEU A 145 -7.99 -25.11 -16.45
C LEU A 145 -6.82 -24.19 -16.12
N TYR A 146 -6.81 -23.61 -14.92
CA TYR A 146 -5.77 -22.67 -14.49
C TYR A 146 -5.35 -22.96 -13.05
N LYS A 147 -4.04 -22.80 -12.80
CA LYS A 147 -3.40 -22.97 -11.50
C LYS A 147 -2.24 -21.99 -11.36
N PRO A 148 -1.88 -21.57 -10.13
CA PRO A 148 -0.63 -20.86 -9.91
C PRO A 148 0.54 -21.72 -10.38
N ALA A 149 1.54 -21.07 -10.95
CA ALA A 149 2.74 -21.72 -11.45
C ALA A 149 3.93 -20.77 -11.34
N THR A 150 5.11 -21.34 -11.07
CA THR A 150 6.36 -20.59 -11.13
C THR A 150 6.56 -20.04 -12.55
N PRO A 151 6.68 -18.71 -12.72
CA PRO A 151 6.91 -18.11 -14.02
C PRO A 151 8.17 -18.66 -14.70
N LYS A 152 8.12 -18.86 -16.03
CA LYS A 152 9.23 -19.44 -16.80
C LYS A 152 10.55 -18.69 -16.61
N TRP A 153 10.50 -17.36 -16.58
CA TRP A 153 11.68 -16.53 -16.39
C TRP A 153 12.37 -16.77 -15.03
N MET A 154 11.61 -17.11 -13.98
CA MET A 154 12.19 -17.45 -12.67
C MET A 154 12.91 -18.80 -12.74
N ILE A 155 12.29 -19.79 -13.38
CA ILE A 155 12.90 -21.11 -13.59
C ILE A 155 14.20 -20.98 -14.40
N GLU A 156 14.19 -20.15 -15.44
CA GLU A 156 15.37 -19.88 -16.26
C GLU A 156 16.45 -19.10 -15.49
N ALA A 157 16.05 -18.13 -14.66
CA ALA A 157 16.97 -17.39 -13.81
C ALA A 157 17.63 -18.28 -12.75
N GLU A 158 16.87 -19.15 -12.10
CA GLU A 158 17.36 -20.14 -11.14
C GLU A 158 18.34 -21.12 -11.81
N LYS A 159 17.98 -21.66 -12.99
CA LYS A 159 18.88 -22.50 -13.80
C LYS A 159 20.18 -21.80 -14.19
N ALA A 160 20.14 -20.49 -14.35
CA ALA A 160 21.30 -19.65 -14.62
C ALA A 160 22.08 -19.24 -13.35
N GLY A 161 21.75 -19.81 -12.17
CA GLY A 161 22.41 -19.52 -10.90
C GLY A 161 22.05 -18.16 -10.30
N LYS A 162 21.01 -17.47 -10.78
CA LYS A 162 20.56 -16.20 -10.22
C LYS A 162 19.71 -16.45 -8.99
N LYS A 163 19.96 -15.68 -7.92
CA LYS A 163 19.11 -15.67 -6.72
C LYS A 163 17.72 -15.13 -7.10
N VAL A 164 16.70 -15.97 -7.00
CA VAL A 164 15.30 -15.60 -7.20
C VAL A 164 14.48 -15.99 -5.99
N THR A 165 13.48 -15.17 -5.66
CA THR A 165 12.49 -15.51 -4.64
C THR A 165 11.53 -16.54 -5.23
N PRO A 166 11.31 -17.70 -4.57
CA PRO A 166 10.34 -18.68 -5.03
C PRO A 166 8.94 -18.07 -5.14
N ALA A 167 8.23 -18.41 -6.22
CA ALA A 167 6.84 -18.03 -6.37
C ALA A 167 5.98 -18.73 -5.32
N VAL A 168 5.06 -17.98 -4.69
CA VAL A 168 4.06 -18.55 -3.78
C VAL A 168 2.98 -19.22 -4.63
N VAL A 169 3.04 -20.54 -4.72
CA VAL A 169 2.08 -21.36 -5.48
C VAL A 169 0.97 -21.97 -4.61
N ASP A 170 1.11 -21.84 -3.30
CA ASP A 170 0.06 -22.13 -2.32
C ASP A 170 0.12 -21.07 -1.21
N ALA A 171 -0.76 -20.08 -1.28
CA ALA A 171 -0.97 -19.06 -0.26
C ALA A 171 -2.07 -19.45 0.74
N THR A 172 -2.63 -20.66 0.67
CA THR A 172 -3.72 -21.07 1.56
C THR A 172 -3.22 -21.38 2.97
N ARG A 173 -4.13 -21.18 3.92
CA ARG A 173 -3.95 -21.52 5.34
C ARG A 173 -4.56 -22.89 5.61
N PRO A 174 -4.04 -23.65 6.60
CA PRO A 174 -4.55 -24.97 6.94
C PRO A 174 -6.05 -25.02 7.22
N ALA A 175 -6.64 -26.20 7.06
CA ALA A 175 -8.04 -26.46 7.41
C ALA A 175 -8.38 -25.93 8.83
N GLY A 176 -9.59 -25.40 8.98
CA GLY A 176 -10.04 -24.74 10.21
C GLY A 176 -9.58 -23.28 10.36
N LYS A 177 -8.71 -22.76 9.49
CA LYS A 177 -8.37 -21.32 9.45
C LYS A 177 -9.16 -20.58 8.38
N TRP A 178 -9.37 -19.28 8.60
CA TRP A 178 -9.99 -18.39 7.62
C TRP A 178 -9.02 -18.04 6.51
N ASN A 179 -9.47 -18.28 5.29
CA ASN A 179 -8.82 -17.91 4.04
C ASN A 179 -9.65 -16.82 3.35
N HIS A 180 -9.00 -15.92 2.64
CA HIS A 180 -9.59 -14.92 1.76
C HIS A 180 -9.46 -15.36 0.31
N LEU A 181 -10.56 -15.28 -0.44
CA LEU A 181 -10.62 -15.52 -1.88
C LEU A 181 -11.19 -14.27 -2.55
N PHE A 182 -10.42 -13.72 -3.47
CA PHE A 182 -10.87 -12.68 -4.38
C PHE A 182 -10.86 -13.20 -5.82
N LEU A 183 -11.96 -12.97 -6.53
CA LEU A 183 -12.14 -13.29 -7.93
C LEU A 183 -12.65 -12.05 -8.65
N ARG A 184 -11.91 -11.62 -9.67
CA ARG A 184 -12.40 -10.69 -10.69
C ARG A 184 -12.78 -11.47 -11.93
N VAL A 185 -13.98 -11.25 -12.44
CA VAL A 185 -14.41 -11.63 -13.79
C VAL A 185 -14.69 -10.34 -14.56
N GLY A 186 -13.73 -9.91 -15.36
CA GLY A 186 -13.82 -8.66 -16.13
C GLY A 186 -13.91 -8.89 -17.64
N PRO A 187 -14.23 -7.83 -18.41
CA PRO A 187 -14.36 -7.90 -19.87
C PRO A 187 -13.09 -8.39 -20.55
N ASP A 188 -11.95 -7.81 -20.19
CA ASP A 188 -10.65 -8.12 -20.82
C ASP A 188 -9.67 -8.81 -19.87
N ARG A 189 -10.03 -8.94 -18.58
CA ARG A 189 -9.16 -9.50 -17.55
C ARG A 189 -9.95 -10.10 -16.41
N SER A 190 -9.74 -11.39 -16.16
CA SER A 190 -10.13 -12.07 -14.93
C SER A 190 -8.89 -12.46 -14.12
N GLU A 191 -9.01 -12.48 -12.80
CA GLU A 191 -7.91 -12.87 -11.92
C GLU A 191 -8.38 -13.50 -10.62
N VAL A 192 -7.56 -14.40 -10.08
CA VAL A 192 -7.79 -15.08 -8.81
C VAL A 192 -6.67 -14.72 -7.85
N VAL A 193 -7.05 -14.31 -6.65
CA VAL A 193 -6.13 -13.94 -5.57
C VAL A 193 -6.53 -14.71 -4.31
N MET A 194 -5.56 -15.38 -3.69
CA MET A 194 -5.73 -16.16 -2.47
C MET A 194 -4.91 -15.56 -1.34
N ASN A 195 -5.57 -15.18 -0.24
CA ASN A 195 -4.95 -14.51 0.91
C ASN A 195 -4.03 -13.35 0.46
N GLY A 196 -4.52 -12.46 -0.41
CA GLY A 196 -3.73 -11.36 -0.95
C GLY A 196 -2.66 -11.74 -1.97
N VAL A 197 -2.37 -13.02 -2.23
CA VAL A 197 -1.38 -13.46 -3.23
C VAL A 197 -2.06 -13.76 -4.56
N LYS A 198 -1.64 -13.06 -5.62
CA LYS A 198 -2.16 -13.31 -6.97
C LYS A 198 -1.71 -14.68 -7.50
N TYR A 199 -2.66 -15.55 -7.81
CA TYR A 199 -2.39 -16.89 -8.34
C TYR A 199 -2.23 -16.90 -9.85
N PHE A 200 -3.22 -16.38 -10.59
CA PHE A 200 -3.18 -16.32 -12.05
C PHE A 200 -4.22 -15.35 -12.62
N ARG A 201 -4.03 -15.04 -13.91
CA ARG A 201 -5.01 -14.33 -14.75
C ARG A 201 -5.55 -15.27 -15.82
N PHE A 202 -6.79 -15.04 -16.23
CA PHE A 202 -7.44 -15.79 -17.31
C PHE A 202 -8.46 -14.89 -18.00
N ASN A 203 -8.83 -15.23 -19.24
CA ASN A 203 -9.88 -14.54 -19.99
C ASN A 203 -10.87 -15.57 -20.53
N LYS A 204 -12.08 -15.58 -19.97
CA LYS A 204 -13.13 -16.52 -20.36
C LYS A 204 -13.55 -16.27 -21.82
N GLY A 205 -13.55 -17.31 -22.65
CA GLY A 205 -13.85 -17.22 -24.08
C GLY A 205 -12.66 -16.77 -24.95
N SER A 206 -11.46 -16.61 -24.38
CA SER A 206 -10.24 -16.46 -25.19
C SER A 206 -9.82 -17.78 -25.85
N ALA A 207 -8.93 -17.71 -26.84
CA ALA A 207 -8.37 -18.90 -27.48
C ALA A 207 -7.65 -19.84 -26.50
N ASP A 208 -6.96 -19.29 -25.49
CA ASP A 208 -6.33 -20.09 -24.43
C ASP A 208 -7.39 -20.78 -23.55
N TRP A 209 -8.47 -20.07 -23.19
CA TRP A 209 -9.60 -20.64 -22.47
C TRP A 209 -10.23 -21.80 -23.23
N ASP A 210 -10.62 -21.58 -24.48
CA ASP A 210 -11.30 -22.59 -25.30
C ASP A 210 -10.42 -23.83 -25.51
N LYS A 211 -9.11 -23.62 -25.74
CA LYS A 211 -8.14 -24.71 -25.82
C LYS A 211 -8.09 -25.54 -24.53
N ARG A 212 -8.07 -24.89 -23.36
CA ARG A 212 -8.05 -25.58 -22.06
C ARG A 212 -9.34 -26.32 -21.81
N VAL A 213 -10.50 -25.74 -22.12
CA VAL A 213 -11.80 -26.40 -21.97
C VAL A 213 -11.84 -27.65 -22.85
N ALA A 214 -11.45 -27.53 -24.13
CA ALA A 214 -11.42 -28.64 -25.09
C ALA A 214 -10.47 -29.78 -24.65
N ALA A 215 -9.33 -29.44 -24.04
CA ALA A 215 -8.37 -30.41 -23.51
C ALA A 215 -8.78 -31.06 -22.18
N SER A 216 -9.94 -30.70 -21.63
CA SER A 216 -10.35 -31.10 -20.29
C SER A 216 -11.61 -31.97 -20.27
N LYS A 217 -11.98 -32.50 -19.09
CA LYS A 217 -13.23 -33.26 -18.91
C LYS A 217 -14.48 -32.45 -19.30
N PHE A 218 -14.38 -31.12 -19.31
CA PHE A 218 -15.51 -30.24 -19.62
C PHE A 218 -15.85 -30.14 -21.10
N SER A 219 -15.00 -30.64 -22.00
CA SER A 219 -15.29 -30.74 -23.44
C SER A 219 -16.60 -31.48 -23.76
N LYS A 220 -17.06 -32.36 -22.85
CA LYS A 220 -18.30 -33.14 -22.98
C LYS A 220 -19.56 -32.36 -22.57
N PHE A 221 -19.44 -31.13 -22.08
CA PHE A 221 -20.55 -30.31 -21.58
C PHE A 221 -20.67 -29.04 -22.43
N PRO A 222 -21.52 -29.02 -23.46
CA PRO A 222 -21.57 -27.93 -24.43
C PRO A 222 -21.84 -26.54 -23.84
N LYS A 223 -22.49 -26.48 -22.67
CA LYS A 223 -22.83 -25.23 -21.96
C LYS A 223 -21.77 -24.78 -20.95
N PHE A 224 -20.74 -25.59 -20.69
CA PHE A 224 -19.72 -25.25 -19.69
C PHE A 224 -18.92 -24.02 -20.11
N GLY A 225 -18.87 -23.02 -19.23
CA GLY A 225 -18.12 -21.79 -19.43
C GLY A 225 -18.62 -20.92 -20.59
N LYS A 226 -19.79 -21.22 -21.16
CA LYS A 226 -20.40 -20.44 -22.26
C LYS A 226 -21.18 -19.21 -21.79
N PRO A 227 -21.99 -19.27 -20.72
CA PRO A 227 -22.69 -18.09 -20.23
C PRO A 227 -21.72 -16.95 -19.89
N THR A 228 -22.03 -15.73 -20.31
CA THR A 228 -21.29 -14.50 -19.92
C THR A 228 -21.92 -13.80 -18.73
N LYS A 229 -23.16 -14.15 -18.39
CA LYS A 229 -23.91 -13.67 -17.24
C LYS A 229 -24.57 -14.86 -16.54
N GLY A 230 -24.54 -14.86 -15.21
CA GLY A 230 -25.18 -15.91 -14.42
C GLY A 230 -24.97 -15.74 -12.92
N HIS A 231 -25.41 -16.72 -12.16
CA HIS A 231 -25.35 -16.68 -10.70
C HIS A 231 -23.94 -16.97 -10.17
N ILE A 232 -23.64 -16.43 -8.99
CA ILE A 232 -22.61 -16.95 -8.10
C ILE A 232 -23.17 -18.14 -7.33
N CYS A 233 -22.39 -19.20 -7.18
CA CYS A 233 -22.76 -20.45 -6.50
C CYS A 233 -21.75 -20.80 -5.40
N LEU A 234 -22.24 -21.15 -4.22
CA LEU A 234 -21.46 -21.82 -3.18
C LEU A 234 -21.82 -23.30 -3.18
N GLN A 235 -20.82 -24.15 -3.39
CA GLN A 235 -21.02 -25.57 -3.62
C GLN A 235 -21.21 -26.34 -2.30
N ASP A 236 -22.16 -27.26 -2.29
CA ASP A 236 -22.22 -28.35 -1.33
C ASP A 236 -21.53 -29.60 -1.90
N HIS A 237 -20.35 -29.92 -1.36
CA HIS A 237 -19.63 -31.17 -1.67
C HIS A 237 -19.60 -32.15 -0.48
N ASN A 238 -20.59 -32.08 0.41
CA ASN A 238 -20.76 -32.91 1.62
C ASN A 238 -19.86 -32.60 2.82
N ASP A 239 -18.92 -31.67 2.71
CA ASP A 239 -18.05 -31.27 3.82
C ASP A 239 -18.53 -29.99 4.52
N LEU A 240 -17.98 -29.71 5.71
CA LEU A 240 -18.27 -28.48 6.43
C LEU A 240 -17.45 -27.34 5.84
N VAL A 241 -18.14 -26.36 5.25
CA VAL A 241 -17.57 -25.10 4.79
C VAL A 241 -18.34 -23.94 5.39
N SER A 242 -17.61 -22.92 5.83
CA SER A 242 -18.14 -21.69 6.40
C SER A 242 -17.70 -20.49 5.58
N PHE A 243 -18.55 -19.49 5.44
CA PHE A 243 -18.33 -18.25 4.70
C PHE A 243 -18.72 -17.02 5.53
N ARG A 244 -18.00 -15.93 5.34
CA ARG A 244 -18.32 -14.59 5.87
C ARG A 244 -17.73 -13.52 4.96
N ASN A 245 -18.06 -12.26 5.20
CA ASN A 245 -17.55 -11.11 4.45
C ASN A 245 -17.75 -11.27 2.93
N ILE A 246 -18.87 -11.86 2.50
CA ILE A 246 -19.15 -12.08 1.08
C ILE A 246 -19.62 -10.76 0.47
N LYS A 247 -18.78 -10.17 -0.37
CA LYS A 247 -18.97 -8.87 -0.99
C LYS A 247 -18.87 -9.00 -2.50
N ILE A 248 -19.65 -8.20 -3.24
CA ILE A 248 -19.59 -8.13 -4.70
C ILE A 248 -19.60 -6.68 -5.18
N ARG A 249 -18.87 -6.40 -6.25
CA ARG A 249 -18.94 -5.15 -7.01
C ARG A 249 -19.16 -5.50 -8.47
N GLU A 250 -20.27 -5.03 -9.05
CA GLU A 250 -20.48 -5.13 -10.50
C GLU A 250 -19.55 -4.17 -11.22
N ILE A 251 -19.01 -4.60 -12.35
CA ILE A 251 -18.09 -3.80 -13.17
C ILE A 251 -18.77 -3.50 -14.51
N PRO A 252 -18.73 -2.26 -15.02
CA PRO A 252 -19.23 -1.96 -16.35
C PRO A 252 -18.40 -2.63 -17.46
N ALA A 253 -18.92 -2.65 -18.68
CA ALA A 253 -18.24 -3.26 -19.82
C ALA A 253 -16.90 -2.59 -20.19
N ASP A 254 -16.68 -1.34 -19.77
CA ASP A 254 -15.39 -0.65 -19.93
C ASP A 254 -14.34 -1.03 -18.86
N GLY A 255 -14.71 -1.90 -17.91
CA GLY A 255 -13.85 -2.38 -16.85
C GLY A 255 -13.57 -1.37 -15.73
N SER A 256 -14.18 -0.19 -15.78
CA SER A 256 -13.97 0.91 -14.84
C SER A 256 -14.47 0.57 -13.43
N VAL A 257 -13.88 1.23 -12.44
CA VAL A 257 -14.27 1.12 -11.03
C VAL A 257 -14.62 2.50 -10.54
N GLN A 258 -15.72 2.60 -9.80
CA GLN A 258 -16.16 3.85 -9.22
C GLN A 258 -15.09 4.39 -8.27
N ASP A 259 -14.79 5.68 -8.43
CA ASP A 259 -13.81 6.36 -7.59
C ASP A 259 -14.34 6.49 -6.15
N PRO A 260 -13.54 6.19 -5.11
CA PRO A 260 -14.00 6.20 -3.72
C PRO A 260 -13.98 7.63 -3.14
N SER A 261 -14.67 8.55 -3.80
CA SER A 261 -14.74 9.97 -3.43
C SER A 261 -16.15 10.43 -3.04
N ASP A 262 -16.24 11.36 -2.09
CA ASP A 262 -17.50 11.99 -1.65
C ASP A 262 -17.87 13.21 -2.50
N GLY A 263 -17.02 13.57 -3.46
CA GLY A 263 -17.20 14.73 -4.32
C GLY A 263 -15.92 15.08 -5.06
N LYS A 264 -15.99 16.13 -5.89
CA LYS A 264 -14.87 16.69 -6.63
C LYS A 264 -14.52 18.08 -6.11
N LEU A 265 -13.23 18.37 -6.00
CA LEU A 265 -12.72 19.73 -5.88
C LEU A 265 -12.47 20.32 -7.27
N ALA A 266 -12.97 21.54 -7.51
CA ALA A 266 -12.79 22.26 -8.75
C ALA A 266 -11.36 22.85 -8.84
N LEU A 267 -10.38 21.96 -8.88
CA LEU A 267 -8.96 22.25 -8.93
C LEU A 267 -8.32 21.57 -10.14
N LYS A 268 -7.44 22.28 -10.83
CA LYS A 268 -6.63 21.75 -11.92
C LYS A 268 -5.15 21.94 -11.64
N GLY A 269 -4.36 20.97 -12.09
CA GLY A 269 -2.91 21.07 -12.05
C GLY A 269 -2.37 21.95 -13.18
N VAL A 270 -1.53 22.93 -12.86
CA VAL A 270 -0.82 23.76 -13.84
C VAL A 270 0.68 23.75 -13.55
N PRO A 271 1.55 23.93 -14.57
CA PRO A 271 2.99 24.09 -14.33
C PRO A 271 3.25 25.23 -13.34
N ALA A 272 3.99 24.93 -12.27
CA ALA A 272 4.31 25.90 -11.24
C ALA A 272 5.32 26.96 -11.72
N PHE A 273 6.26 26.54 -12.57
CA PHE A 273 7.35 27.36 -13.09
C PHE A 273 7.44 27.21 -14.61
N PRO A 274 6.47 27.78 -15.36
CA PRO A 274 6.47 27.66 -16.82
C PRO A 274 7.77 28.25 -17.39
N ASN A 275 8.38 27.54 -18.33
CA ASN A 275 9.66 27.89 -18.98
C ASN A 275 10.92 27.81 -18.08
N LEU A 276 10.84 27.19 -16.90
CA LEU A 276 12.02 26.96 -16.05
C LEU A 276 13.11 26.17 -16.79
N LYS A 277 14.31 26.73 -16.89
CA LYS A 277 15.48 26.01 -17.43
C LYS A 277 16.24 25.31 -16.30
N TRP A 278 16.57 24.04 -16.47
CA TRP A 278 17.37 23.30 -15.49
C TRP A 278 18.86 23.48 -15.78
N GLU A 279 19.63 23.91 -14.78
CA GLU A 279 21.09 23.92 -14.89
C GLU A 279 21.63 22.49 -14.87
N GLY A 280 22.61 22.17 -15.73
CA GLY A 280 23.27 20.85 -15.73
C GLY A 280 22.40 19.70 -16.28
N TRP A 281 21.25 20.00 -16.89
CA TRP A 281 20.39 19.02 -17.55
C TRP A 281 19.85 19.56 -18.88
N GLU A 282 19.86 18.68 -19.87
CA GLU A 282 19.23 18.91 -21.17
C GLU A 282 18.30 17.74 -21.48
N ALA A 283 17.16 18.05 -22.10
CA ALA A 283 16.12 17.08 -22.44
C ALA A 283 16.58 16.05 -23.49
N VAL A 284 17.56 16.42 -24.31
CA VAL A 284 18.14 15.57 -25.35
C VAL A 284 19.64 15.61 -25.17
N ASN A 285 20.27 14.44 -25.11
CA ASN A 285 21.71 14.37 -25.17
C ASN A 285 22.15 14.65 -26.61
N GLU A 286 22.88 15.74 -26.83
CA GLU A 286 23.25 16.20 -28.17
C GLU A 286 24.11 15.18 -28.94
N GLU A 287 24.98 14.44 -28.25
CA GLU A 287 25.88 13.46 -28.87
C GLU A 287 25.16 12.21 -29.38
N THR A 288 24.13 11.75 -28.65
CA THR A 288 23.43 10.49 -28.93
C THR A 288 22.04 10.69 -29.52
N GLY A 289 21.52 11.92 -29.50
CA GLY A 289 20.13 12.26 -29.85
C GLY A 289 19.08 11.66 -28.92
N LYS A 290 19.48 11.03 -27.81
CA LYS A 290 18.56 10.33 -26.92
C LYS A 290 17.89 11.28 -25.94
N VAL A 291 16.59 11.09 -25.74
CA VAL A 291 15.81 11.79 -24.71
C VAL A 291 16.31 11.40 -23.31
N VAL A 292 16.54 12.41 -22.47
CA VAL A 292 17.01 12.26 -21.09
C VAL A 292 15.88 12.68 -20.14
N PRO A 293 15.05 11.73 -19.65
CA PRO A 293 13.99 12.06 -18.70
C PRO A 293 14.57 12.57 -17.38
N LEU A 294 13.93 13.57 -16.80
CA LEU A 294 14.18 14.07 -15.44
C LEU A 294 13.01 13.68 -14.54
N ARG A 295 13.34 13.21 -13.33
CA ARG A 295 12.36 12.81 -12.30
C ARG A 295 12.61 13.61 -11.03
N PRO A 296 11.90 14.72 -10.82
CA PRO A 296 11.91 15.43 -9.54
C PRO A 296 11.20 14.57 -8.48
N MET A 297 11.92 14.21 -7.42
CA MET A 297 11.48 13.28 -6.37
C MET A 297 11.12 13.98 -5.06
N ILE A 298 11.61 15.21 -4.86
CA ILE A 298 11.36 16.03 -3.68
C ILE A 298 11.22 17.49 -4.13
N VAL A 299 10.22 18.19 -3.59
CA VAL A 299 10.12 19.65 -3.58
C VAL A 299 10.07 20.07 -2.11
N THR A 300 10.96 20.95 -1.67
CA THR A 300 10.98 21.39 -0.27
C THR A 300 11.59 22.79 -0.13
N HIS A 301 11.64 23.30 1.09
CA HIS A 301 12.33 24.53 1.48
C HIS A 301 13.31 24.24 2.61
N ALA A 302 14.24 25.17 2.86
CA ALA A 302 15.22 25.04 3.94
C ALA A 302 14.79 25.74 5.24
N ASN A 303 13.59 26.35 5.24
CA ASN A 303 12.99 27.06 6.37
C ASN A 303 13.89 28.16 6.97
N ASP A 304 14.57 28.90 6.09
CA ASP A 304 15.59 29.90 6.42
C ASP A 304 15.20 31.33 6.00
N ASP A 305 13.92 31.54 5.70
CA ASP A 305 13.29 32.82 5.30
C ASP A 305 13.75 33.34 3.93
N SER A 306 14.51 32.54 3.19
CA SER A 306 15.04 32.97 1.89
C SER A 306 14.00 32.89 0.77
N GLY A 307 12.90 32.16 0.97
CA GLY A 307 11.91 31.86 -0.08
C GLY A 307 12.44 30.95 -1.19
N ARG A 308 13.51 30.19 -0.92
CA ARG A 308 14.11 29.26 -1.89
C ARG A 308 13.36 27.94 -1.88
N ILE A 309 13.21 27.37 -3.07
CA ILE A 309 12.63 26.04 -3.27
C ILE A 309 13.73 25.11 -3.75
N PHE A 310 13.88 23.98 -3.08
CA PHE A 310 14.87 22.96 -3.38
C PHE A 310 14.21 21.77 -4.05
N ILE A 311 14.78 21.32 -5.16
CA ILE A 311 14.28 20.20 -5.94
C ILE A 311 15.34 19.12 -6.04
N ALA A 312 15.09 17.96 -5.46
CA ALA A 312 15.97 16.80 -5.58
C ALA A 312 15.47 15.88 -6.69
N THR A 313 16.37 15.44 -7.57
CA THR A 313 16.04 14.58 -8.72
C THR A 313 16.55 13.16 -8.52
N GLN A 314 15.83 12.16 -9.02
CA GLN A 314 16.13 10.75 -8.76
C GLN A 314 17.55 10.33 -9.17
N ASN A 315 18.16 11.03 -10.13
CA ASN A 315 19.52 10.75 -10.57
C ASN A 315 20.63 11.33 -9.67
N GLY A 316 20.32 12.09 -8.62
CA GLY A 316 21.33 12.59 -7.68
C GLY A 316 21.75 14.06 -7.85
N MET A 317 20.86 14.91 -8.36
CA MET A 317 21.09 16.36 -8.40
C MET A 317 20.08 17.07 -7.50
N ILE A 318 20.54 18.12 -6.81
CA ILE A 318 19.67 19.05 -6.08
C ILE A 318 19.75 20.40 -6.78
N HIS A 319 18.60 21.02 -6.99
CA HIS A 319 18.47 22.33 -7.63
C HIS A 319 17.83 23.34 -6.68
N VAL A 320 18.21 24.60 -6.80
CA VAL A 320 17.55 25.73 -6.14
C VAL A 320 16.74 26.53 -7.18
N ILE A 321 15.52 26.88 -6.82
CA ILE A 321 14.69 27.87 -7.50
C ILE A 321 14.52 29.06 -6.56
N ASP A 322 14.87 30.26 -7.04
CA ASP A 322 14.44 31.49 -6.42
C ASP A 322 13.00 31.78 -6.84
N LYS A 323 12.06 31.69 -5.90
CA LYS A 323 10.62 31.91 -6.14
C LYS A 323 10.34 33.31 -6.72
N LYS A 324 11.20 34.31 -6.46
CA LYS A 324 11.06 35.67 -7.00
C LYS A 324 11.52 35.79 -8.46
N SER A 325 12.39 34.89 -8.93
CA SER A 325 12.89 34.88 -10.31
C SER A 325 13.07 33.46 -10.86
N PRO A 326 11.97 32.70 -11.08
CA PRO A 326 12.02 31.27 -11.38
C PRO A 326 12.30 30.96 -12.86
N LYS A 327 13.29 31.62 -13.48
CA LYS A 327 13.63 31.42 -14.90
C LYS A 327 14.60 30.27 -15.15
N LYS A 328 15.54 30.05 -14.23
CA LYS A 328 16.56 29.02 -14.32
C LYS A 328 16.84 28.48 -12.92
N THR A 329 17.00 27.16 -12.78
CA THR A 329 17.50 26.59 -11.54
C THR A 329 18.99 26.88 -11.36
N LYS A 330 19.46 26.87 -10.12
CA LYS A 330 20.89 26.75 -9.81
C LYS A 330 21.18 25.33 -9.35
N LEU A 331 22.28 24.73 -9.80
CA LEU A 331 22.71 23.41 -9.31
C LEU A 331 23.28 23.57 -7.89
N PHE A 332 22.56 23.04 -6.91
CA PHE A 332 22.93 23.07 -5.49
C PHE A 332 23.97 22.00 -5.17
N LEU A 333 23.68 20.75 -5.51
CA LEU A 333 24.52 19.58 -5.27
C LEU A 333 24.43 18.64 -6.47
N ASP A 334 25.55 18.03 -6.85
CA ASP A 334 25.61 16.95 -7.83
C ASP A 334 26.42 15.79 -7.28
N ILE A 335 25.73 14.68 -7.00
CA ILE A 335 26.31 13.43 -6.53
C ILE A 335 25.99 12.28 -7.50
N ARG A 336 25.64 12.57 -8.76
CA ARG A 336 25.31 11.56 -9.78
C ARG A 336 26.31 10.38 -9.83
N PRO A 337 27.65 10.58 -9.72
CA PRO A 337 28.58 9.46 -9.74
C PRO A 337 28.42 8.47 -8.57
N LYS A 338 27.84 8.91 -7.43
CA LYS A 338 27.63 8.10 -6.23
C LYS A 338 26.26 7.40 -6.20
N VAL A 339 25.34 7.81 -7.06
CA VAL A 339 23.93 7.40 -7.02
C VAL A 339 23.65 6.31 -8.06
N ALA A 340 23.04 5.21 -7.61
CA ALA A 340 22.63 4.12 -8.49
C ALA A 340 21.64 4.61 -9.55
N PRO A 341 21.78 4.20 -10.82
CA PRO A 341 20.90 4.67 -11.88
C PRO A 341 19.52 4.01 -11.76
N TRP A 342 18.50 4.81 -11.44
CA TRP A 342 17.08 4.38 -11.34
C TRP A 342 16.51 3.69 -12.58
N LYS A 343 17.13 3.88 -13.75
CA LYS A 343 16.75 3.18 -14.99
C LYS A 343 17.00 1.67 -14.91
N LYS A 344 17.86 1.20 -14.00
CA LYS A 344 18.08 -0.23 -13.73
C LYS A 344 17.00 -0.79 -12.81
N ASN A 345 16.68 -0.08 -11.74
CA ASN A 345 15.59 -0.42 -10.83
C ASN A 345 14.85 0.87 -10.44
N ASN A 346 13.55 0.92 -10.71
CA ASN A 346 12.75 2.16 -10.71
C ASN A 346 12.67 2.84 -9.33
N GLU A 347 12.90 2.10 -8.25
CA GLU A 347 12.82 2.55 -6.86
C GLU A 347 14.20 2.86 -6.26
N GLU A 348 15.28 2.78 -7.04
CA GLU A 348 16.60 3.24 -6.63
C GLU A 348 16.86 4.69 -7.06
N GLY A 349 17.91 5.28 -6.51
CA GLY A 349 18.37 6.63 -6.85
C GLY A 349 18.42 7.51 -5.61
N MET A 350 18.35 8.83 -5.79
CA MET A 350 18.18 9.78 -4.68
C MET A 350 16.69 9.96 -4.39
N LEU A 351 16.27 9.56 -3.19
CA LEU A 351 14.85 9.42 -2.81
C LEU A 351 14.44 10.31 -1.65
N GLY A 352 15.41 10.86 -0.91
CA GLY A 352 15.14 11.71 0.25
C GLY A 352 16.04 12.93 0.30
N LEU A 353 15.47 14.06 0.76
CA LEU A 353 16.15 15.30 1.06
C LEU A 353 15.45 15.95 2.26
N ALA A 354 16.19 16.28 3.31
CA ALA A 354 15.70 17.05 4.44
C ALA A 354 16.75 18.08 4.89
N PHE A 355 16.31 19.30 5.18
CA PHE A 355 17.17 20.33 5.79
C PHE A 355 17.08 20.21 7.31
N HIS A 356 18.20 20.40 8.00
CA HIS A 356 18.23 20.44 9.46
C HIS A 356 17.27 21.54 9.98
N PRO A 357 16.57 21.35 11.11
CA PRO A 357 15.70 22.39 11.68
C PRO A 357 16.43 23.72 11.90
N ASP A 358 17.69 23.65 12.32
CA ASP A 358 18.61 24.80 12.47
C ASP A 358 19.44 25.13 11.22
N PHE A 359 18.98 24.78 10.02
CA PHE A 359 19.76 24.98 8.78
C PHE A 359 20.24 26.41 8.58
N LYS A 360 19.45 27.41 9.01
CA LYS A 360 19.84 28.83 8.94
C LYS A 360 21.14 29.13 9.69
N GLU A 361 21.37 28.41 10.79
CA GLU A 361 22.53 28.59 11.66
C GLU A 361 23.66 27.61 11.31
N ASN A 362 23.31 26.34 11.09
CA ASN A 362 24.29 25.27 10.94
C ASN A 362 24.55 24.85 9.49
N GLY A 363 23.70 25.24 8.54
CA GLY A 363 23.83 24.94 7.11
C GLY A 363 23.79 23.45 6.72
N GLN A 364 23.29 22.57 7.60
CA GLN A 364 23.31 21.13 7.40
C GLN A 364 22.07 20.60 6.70
N PHE A 365 22.25 19.69 5.75
CA PHE A 365 21.16 18.98 5.10
C PHE A 365 21.51 17.52 4.86
N PHE A 366 20.49 16.70 4.67
CA PHE A 366 20.59 15.25 4.63
C PHE A 366 19.99 14.71 3.35
N VAL A 367 20.62 13.67 2.79
CA VAL A 367 20.20 13.01 1.57
C VAL A 367 20.13 11.51 1.79
N TYR A 368 19.07 10.88 1.28
CA TYR A 368 18.96 9.43 1.16
C TYR A 368 19.16 9.03 -0.29
N TYR A 369 20.09 8.10 -0.57
CA TYR A 369 20.31 7.59 -1.91
C TYR A 369 20.79 6.13 -1.97
N SER A 370 20.51 5.44 -3.07
CA SER A 370 21.05 4.11 -3.37
C SER A 370 22.49 4.22 -3.90
N ALA A 371 23.43 3.45 -3.34
CA ALA A 371 24.85 3.53 -3.72
C ALA A 371 25.12 2.98 -5.13
N ALA A 372 25.91 3.70 -5.94
CA ALA A 372 26.28 3.27 -7.29
C ALA A 372 27.27 2.10 -7.33
N GLU A 373 28.11 1.97 -6.30
CA GLU A 373 29.22 1.03 -6.23
C GLU A 373 29.18 0.15 -4.97
N GLY A 374 29.81 -1.03 -5.06
CA GLY A 374 29.85 -2.01 -3.98
C GLY A 374 28.55 -2.83 -3.85
N PRO A 375 28.36 -3.51 -2.71
CA PRO A 375 27.10 -4.21 -2.41
C PRO A 375 25.90 -3.26 -2.44
N ARG A 376 24.74 -3.77 -2.87
CA ARG A 376 23.51 -2.97 -2.95
C ARG A 376 23.11 -2.51 -1.55
N ARG A 377 23.06 -1.20 -1.37
CA ARG A 377 22.72 -0.55 -0.10
C ARG A 377 22.21 0.87 -0.33
N SER A 378 21.49 1.37 0.65
CA SER A 378 21.10 2.76 0.74
C SER A 378 21.99 3.50 1.72
N ILE A 379 22.21 4.78 1.48
CA ILE A 379 23.07 5.66 2.26
C ILE A 379 22.25 6.87 2.70
N VAL A 380 22.32 7.18 3.99
CA VAL A 380 21.92 8.48 4.55
C VAL A 380 23.19 9.28 4.78
N SER A 381 23.33 10.40 4.09
CA SER A 381 24.51 11.29 4.19
C SER A 381 24.11 12.67 4.66
N LYS A 382 24.95 13.28 5.49
CA LYS A 382 24.92 14.68 5.86
C LYS A 382 25.85 15.47 4.96
N PHE A 383 25.43 16.65 4.55
CA PHE A 383 26.20 17.63 3.77
C PHE A 383 26.06 19.02 4.37
N GLN A 384 26.94 19.92 3.96
CA GLN A 384 27.03 21.30 4.37
C GLN A 384 26.78 22.23 3.17
N VAL A 385 26.01 23.30 3.38
CA VAL A 385 25.95 24.42 2.42
C VAL A 385 27.33 25.07 2.28
N SER A 386 27.67 25.55 1.08
CA SER A 386 28.91 26.29 0.86
C SER A 386 28.95 27.54 1.75
N LYS A 387 30.13 27.84 2.28
CA LYS A 387 30.38 29.07 3.04
C LYS A 387 30.32 30.33 2.17
N ASP A 388 30.52 30.19 0.86
CA ASP A 388 30.69 31.31 -0.07
C ASP A 388 29.44 31.58 -0.92
N ASP A 389 28.59 30.57 -1.15
CA ASP A 389 27.33 30.72 -1.89
C ASP A 389 26.22 29.90 -1.23
N PRO A 390 25.18 30.55 -0.65
CA PRO A 390 24.08 29.82 -0.04
C PRO A 390 23.33 28.94 -1.05
N ASN A 391 23.41 29.20 -2.36
CA ASN A 391 22.77 28.41 -3.41
C ASN A 391 23.61 27.24 -3.92
N ARG A 392 24.69 26.89 -3.21
CA ARG A 392 25.56 25.77 -3.54
C ARG A 392 25.91 24.98 -2.28
N ALA A 393 25.98 23.66 -2.38
CA ALA A 393 26.51 22.79 -1.35
C ALA A 393 28.02 22.56 -1.53
N ASP A 394 28.71 22.28 -0.42
CA ASP A 394 30.05 21.70 -0.48
C ASP A 394 29.94 20.19 -0.69
N ALA A 395 30.16 19.71 -1.92
CA ALA A 395 30.11 18.29 -2.23
C ALA A 395 31.18 17.45 -1.50
N ASN A 396 32.27 18.08 -1.01
CA ASN A 396 33.32 17.41 -0.25
C ASN A 396 33.01 17.31 1.25
N SER A 397 31.94 17.96 1.72
CA SER A 397 31.52 17.94 3.12
C SER A 397 30.77 16.66 3.54
N GLU A 398 30.60 15.71 2.61
CA GLU A 398 29.83 14.51 2.86
C GLU A 398 30.32 13.76 4.10
N GLN A 399 29.38 13.49 5.01
CA GLN A 399 29.54 12.57 6.12
C GLN A 399 28.43 11.52 6.08
N VAL A 400 28.81 10.27 5.82
CA VAL A 400 27.88 9.14 5.88
C VAL A 400 27.36 9.00 7.31
N VAL A 401 26.04 9.11 7.47
CA VAL A 401 25.34 8.95 8.76
C VAL A 401 25.00 7.48 8.99
N MET A 402 24.45 6.82 7.96
CA MET A 402 23.99 5.43 8.04
C MET A 402 24.11 4.74 6.68
N GLU A 403 24.51 3.47 6.69
CA GLU A 403 24.46 2.56 5.54
C GLU A 403 23.48 1.42 5.86
N ILE A 404 22.61 1.09 4.90
CA ILE A 404 21.53 0.11 5.07
C ILE A 404 21.58 -0.86 3.91
N ASP A 405 21.91 -2.12 4.18
CA ASP A 405 21.93 -3.16 3.15
C ASP A 405 20.55 -3.39 2.53
N GLN A 406 20.51 -3.53 1.21
CA GLN A 406 19.27 -3.71 0.44
C GLN A 406 19.32 -5.06 -0.29
N PRO A 407 18.47 -6.03 0.07
CA PRO A 407 18.51 -7.36 -0.52
C PRO A 407 18.02 -7.38 -1.98
N TYR A 408 17.12 -6.47 -2.36
CA TYR A 408 16.57 -6.33 -3.71
C TYR A 408 16.56 -4.87 -4.17
N GLY A 409 16.27 -4.64 -5.46
CA GLY A 409 16.26 -3.30 -6.09
C GLY A 409 14.94 -2.55 -6.00
N ASN A 410 14.03 -3.03 -5.16
CA ASN A 410 12.72 -2.42 -4.93
C ASN A 410 12.42 -2.43 -3.42
N HIS A 411 11.41 -1.68 -3.04
CA HIS A 411 11.01 -1.39 -1.65
C HIS A 411 12.14 -0.76 -0.83
N ASN A 412 12.84 0.17 -1.45
CA ASN A 412 13.94 0.87 -0.79
C ASN A 412 13.42 1.96 0.17
N GLY A 413 12.14 2.37 0.06
CA GLY A 413 11.59 3.50 0.80
C GLY A 413 12.35 4.79 0.47
N GLY A 414 12.94 5.42 1.48
CA GLY A 414 13.91 6.51 1.31
C GLY A 414 13.38 7.91 1.58
N SER A 415 12.11 8.04 1.96
CA SER A 415 11.58 9.31 2.48
C SER A 415 12.25 9.64 3.82
N ILE A 416 12.77 10.86 3.94
CA ILE A 416 13.34 11.38 5.19
C ILE A 416 12.70 12.72 5.54
N ALA A 417 12.51 12.98 6.83
CA ALA A 417 11.95 14.23 7.33
C ALA A 417 12.40 14.46 8.78
N PHE A 418 12.55 15.72 9.18
CA PHE A 418 12.69 16.06 10.59
C PHE A 418 11.33 16.12 11.25
N GLY A 419 11.22 15.50 12.42
CA GLY A 419 10.05 15.62 13.28
C GLY A 419 10.01 16.93 14.04
N PRO A 420 8.87 17.28 14.66
CA PRO A 420 8.75 18.45 15.53
C PRO A 420 9.62 18.35 16.79
N ASP A 421 10.14 17.16 17.08
CA ASP A 421 11.07 16.85 18.16
C ASP A 421 12.55 17.04 17.79
N GLY A 422 12.84 17.47 16.56
CA GLY A 422 14.20 17.75 16.08
C GLY A 422 14.96 16.51 15.59
N TYR A 423 14.37 15.32 15.62
CA TYR A 423 15.03 14.10 15.17
C TYR A 423 14.77 13.79 13.70
N LEU A 424 15.70 13.07 13.07
CA LEU A 424 15.57 12.62 11.69
C LEU A 424 14.79 11.31 11.63
N TYR A 425 13.68 11.32 10.90
CA TYR A 425 12.87 10.15 10.59
C TYR A 425 13.23 9.60 9.21
N ILE A 426 13.33 8.28 9.09
CA ILE A 426 13.72 7.59 7.85
C ILE A 426 12.75 6.45 7.59
N GLY A 427 12.02 6.50 6.47
CA GLY A 427 11.13 5.42 6.04
C GLY A 427 11.88 4.37 5.21
N LEU A 428 11.79 3.10 5.61
CA LEU A 428 12.41 1.96 4.93
C LEU A 428 11.36 0.91 4.59
N GLY A 429 11.34 0.48 3.33
CA GLY A 429 10.56 -0.70 2.95
C GLY A 429 11.19 -1.99 3.44
N ASP A 430 10.52 -3.12 3.22
CA ASP A 430 10.93 -4.46 3.59
C ASP A 430 12.19 -4.97 2.83
N GLY A 431 12.75 -4.15 1.93
CA GLY A 431 13.94 -4.46 1.15
C GLY A 431 13.66 -5.24 -0.13
N GLY A 432 12.40 -5.54 -0.44
CA GLY A 432 11.94 -5.86 -1.78
C GLY A 432 11.60 -7.32 -2.05
N SER A 433 11.43 -7.60 -3.35
CA SER A 433 10.75 -8.80 -3.86
C SER A 433 9.28 -8.90 -3.42
N GLY A 434 8.56 -9.86 -4.00
CA GLY A 434 7.15 -10.09 -3.65
C GLY A 434 7.02 -10.92 -2.37
N ASN A 435 6.02 -10.58 -1.54
CA ASN A 435 5.61 -11.33 -0.34
C ASN A 435 6.66 -11.35 0.78
N ASP A 436 7.53 -10.32 0.85
CA ASP A 436 8.53 -10.10 1.91
C ASP A 436 9.36 -11.35 2.24
N PRO A 437 10.06 -11.97 1.29
CA PRO A 437 10.62 -13.32 1.44
C PRO A 437 11.58 -13.51 2.63
N LEU A 438 12.10 -12.42 3.19
CA LEU A 438 12.99 -12.43 4.35
C LEU A 438 12.26 -12.20 5.68
N GLY A 439 10.99 -11.80 5.66
CA GLY A 439 10.21 -11.55 6.89
C GLY A 439 10.57 -10.25 7.57
N ASN A 440 11.14 -9.31 6.82
CA ASN A 440 11.66 -8.06 7.36
C ASN A 440 10.54 -7.19 7.95
N GLY A 441 9.31 -7.27 7.40
CA GLY A 441 8.20 -6.45 7.89
C GLY A 441 7.86 -6.70 9.37
N GLN A 442 8.07 -7.91 9.89
CA GLN A 442 7.77 -8.25 11.29
C GLN A 442 9.02 -8.56 12.12
N ASP A 443 10.22 -8.34 11.58
CA ASP A 443 11.49 -8.62 12.24
C ASP A 443 12.15 -7.34 12.76
N LEU A 444 12.21 -7.20 14.09
CA LEU A 444 12.85 -6.05 14.74
C LEU A 444 14.38 -6.18 14.80
N GLU A 445 14.97 -7.32 14.42
CA GLU A 445 16.42 -7.50 14.35
C GLU A 445 17.03 -6.87 13.08
N THR A 446 16.20 -6.36 12.16
CA THR A 446 16.59 -5.61 10.96
C THR A 446 16.03 -4.19 10.99
N LEU A 447 16.62 -3.27 10.20
CA LEU A 447 16.09 -1.91 10.00
C LEU A 447 15.04 -1.83 8.89
N LEU A 448 14.95 -2.87 8.06
CA LEU A 448 14.01 -2.93 6.95
C LEU A 448 12.57 -3.09 7.46
N GLY A 449 11.59 -2.69 6.64
CA GLY A 449 10.17 -2.75 6.97
C GLY A 449 9.77 -1.83 8.13
N SER A 450 10.50 -0.73 8.31
CA SER A 450 10.43 0.13 9.49
C SER A 450 10.53 1.62 9.18
N ILE A 451 10.06 2.43 10.13
CA ILE A 451 10.34 3.87 10.22
C ILE A 451 11.33 4.04 11.37
N LEU A 452 12.47 4.64 11.08
CA LEU A 452 13.52 4.92 12.05
C LEU A 452 13.39 6.35 12.61
N ARG A 453 13.95 6.58 13.80
CA ARG A 453 14.11 7.90 14.41
C ARG A 453 15.47 8.00 15.09
N ILE A 454 16.32 8.91 14.62
CA ILE A 454 17.71 9.06 15.07
C ILE A 454 18.06 10.51 15.41
N ASP A 455 19.03 10.66 16.32
CA ASP A 455 19.63 11.95 16.68
C ASP A 455 20.88 12.20 15.86
N VAL A 456 20.84 13.17 14.96
CA VAL A 456 21.94 13.49 14.04
C VAL A 456 22.91 14.56 14.58
N ASP A 457 22.59 15.15 15.74
CA ASP A 457 23.41 16.17 16.39
C ASP A 457 24.46 15.56 17.31
N HIS A 458 24.22 14.33 17.77
CA HIS A 458 25.11 13.61 18.67
C HIS A 458 25.67 12.36 18.01
N LYS A 459 26.89 11.96 18.39
CA LYS A 459 27.53 10.71 17.96
C LYS A 459 27.53 9.72 19.10
N GLN A 460 27.23 8.46 18.81
CA GLN A 460 27.19 7.40 19.83
C GLN A 460 27.75 6.09 19.27
N ASN A 461 28.53 5.37 20.08
CA ASN A 461 29.02 4.01 19.75
C ASN A 461 29.68 3.88 18.36
N GLY A 462 30.48 4.88 17.96
CA GLY A 462 31.16 4.91 16.66
C GLY A 462 30.26 5.28 15.46
N LYS A 463 28.97 5.53 15.68
CA LYS A 463 28.02 6.01 14.67
C LYS A 463 28.03 7.54 14.61
N ASN A 464 27.75 8.09 13.44
CA ASN A 464 27.60 9.53 13.22
C ASN A 464 26.20 10.06 13.63
N TYR A 465 25.50 9.30 14.47
CA TYR A 465 24.21 9.62 15.08
C TYR A 465 24.14 8.97 16.47
N ALA A 466 23.21 9.42 17.30
CA ALA A 466 22.83 8.82 18.57
C ALA A 466 21.40 8.27 18.51
N ILE A 467 21.05 7.45 19.50
CA ILE A 467 19.70 6.92 19.66
C ILE A 467 18.94 7.80 20.66
N PRO A 468 17.78 8.38 20.28
CA PRO A 468 16.92 9.03 21.23
C PRO A 468 16.55 8.07 22.38
N ALA A 469 16.77 8.49 23.62
CA ALA A 469 16.59 7.63 24.80
C ALA A 469 15.15 7.13 24.97
N ASP A 470 14.18 7.84 24.39
CA ASP A 470 12.77 7.49 24.44
C ASP A 470 12.31 6.63 23.26
N ASN A 471 13.19 6.19 22.33
CA ASN A 471 12.77 5.30 21.25
C ASN A 471 12.09 4.02 21.79
N PRO A 472 11.01 3.54 21.15
CA PRO A 472 10.13 2.53 21.75
C PRO A 472 10.74 1.13 21.90
N PHE A 473 11.86 0.85 21.24
CA PHE A 473 12.47 -0.48 21.22
C PHE A 473 13.88 -0.54 21.84
N VAL A 474 14.33 0.52 22.53
CA VAL A 474 15.67 0.57 23.15
C VAL A 474 15.92 -0.55 24.16
N ASP A 475 14.88 -0.96 24.89
CA ASP A 475 14.94 -2.00 25.92
C ASP A 475 14.43 -3.37 25.42
N ARG A 476 13.99 -3.47 24.16
CA ARG A 476 13.47 -4.74 23.62
C ARG A 476 14.62 -5.60 23.14
N ALA A 477 14.79 -6.77 23.74
CA ALA A 477 15.87 -7.68 23.42
C ALA A 477 15.97 -7.94 21.90
N LYS A 478 17.19 -7.75 21.36
CA LYS A 478 17.57 -7.89 19.94
C LYS A 478 16.94 -6.90 18.95
N ALA A 479 15.98 -6.09 19.37
CA ALA A 479 15.42 -5.07 18.51
C ALA A 479 16.48 -4.01 18.17
N LYS A 480 16.43 -3.47 16.95
CA LYS A 480 17.25 -2.33 16.56
C LYS A 480 16.73 -1.07 17.27
N PRO A 481 17.55 -0.38 18.08
CA PRO A 481 17.09 0.75 18.89
C PRO A 481 16.75 1.99 18.05
N GLU A 482 17.12 2.03 16.77
CA GLU A 482 16.74 3.05 15.80
C GLU A 482 15.24 3.04 15.44
N ILE A 483 14.57 1.89 15.60
CA ILE A 483 13.19 1.70 15.14
C ILE A 483 12.24 2.57 15.97
N TYR A 484 11.42 3.35 15.27
CA TYR A 484 10.30 4.12 15.84
C TYR A 484 8.97 3.40 15.62
N ALA A 485 8.77 2.79 14.46
CA ALA A 485 7.61 1.96 14.13
C ALA A 485 8.00 0.92 13.06
N TYR A 486 7.23 -0.15 12.91
CA TYR A 486 7.55 -1.27 12.02
C TYR A 486 6.31 -1.88 11.38
N GLY A 487 6.46 -2.89 10.53
CA GLY A 487 5.32 -3.53 9.86
C GLY A 487 4.85 -2.79 8.62
N VAL A 488 5.72 -2.04 7.96
CA VAL A 488 5.44 -1.37 6.68
C VAL A 488 6.11 -2.11 5.52
N ARG A 489 5.55 -2.01 4.30
CA ARG A 489 6.07 -2.70 3.10
C ARG A 489 7.01 -1.83 2.29
N ASN A 490 6.55 -0.65 1.88
CA ASN A 490 7.28 0.31 1.07
C ASN A 490 6.69 1.72 1.24
N VAL A 491 7.09 2.41 2.31
CA VAL A 491 6.71 3.81 2.54
C VAL A 491 7.36 4.72 1.50
N TRP A 492 6.59 5.15 0.50
CA TRP A 492 7.08 6.03 -0.57
C TRP A 492 7.19 7.49 -0.12
N ARG A 493 6.24 7.95 0.70
CA ARG A 493 6.24 9.30 1.25
C ARG A 493 5.84 9.31 2.71
N LEU A 494 6.67 9.99 3.49
CA LEU A 494 6.49 10.24 4.91
C LEU A 494 6.54 11.76 5.11
N SER A 495 5.55 12.32 5.80
CA SER A 495 5.42 13.77 6.02
C SER A 495 4.79 14.09 7.37
N PHE A 496 5.34 15.10 8.03
CA PHE A 496 4.72 15.68 9.21
C PHE A 496 3.76 16.79 8.77
N ASP A 497 2.60 16.85 9.41
CA ASP A 497 1.81 18.07 9.42
C ASP A 497 2.51 19.09 10.34
N PRO A 498 3.01 20.23 9.83
CA PRO A 498 3.75 21.19 10.63
C PRO A 498 2.89 21.86 11.72
N GLN A 499 1.55 21.79 11.61
CA GLN A 499 0.65 22.41 12.59
C GLN A 499 0.32 21.47 13.76
N THR A 500 0.12 20.17 13.50
CA THR A 500 -0.30 19.21 14.54
C THR A 500 0.83 18.29 15.00
N GLY A 501 1.90 18.16 14.21
CA GLY A 501 2.98 17.19 14.45
C GLY A 501 2.59 15.76 14.08
N THR A 502 1.42 15.53 13.49
CA THR A 502 0.98 14.20 13.04
C THR A 502 1.84 13.71 11.89
N LEU A 503 2.32 12.47 12.00
CA LEU A 503 3.14 11.82 10.98
C LEU A 503 2.28 10.96 10.05
N TYR A 504 2.19 11.35 8.78
CA TYR A 504 1.49 10.61 7.74
C TYR A 504 2.47 9.76 6.92
N ALA A 505 2.01 8.60 6.47
CA ALA A 505 2.74 7.75 5.54
C ALA A 505 1.80 7.21 4.45
N GLY A 506 2.20 7.36 3.18
CA GLY A 506 1.64 6.58 2.06
C GLY A 506 2.45 5.31 1.88
N GLU A 507 1.78 4.16 1.94
CA GLU A 507 2.38 2.84 2.04
C GLU A 507 1.91 2.00 0.84
N VAL A 508 2.87 1.60 -0.02
CA VAL A 508 2.56 0.93 -1.28
C VAL A 508 2.28 -0.55 -1.06
N GLY A 509 1.08 -0.97 -1.45
CA GLY A 509 0.62 -2.36 -1.40
C GLY A 509 1.31 -3.32 -2.35
N GLN A 510 0.95 -4.60 -2.25
CA GLN A 510 1.44 -5.68 -3.11
C GLN A 510 0.47 -5.98 -4.25
N ASP A 511 -0.74 -6.41 -3.94
CA ASP A 511 -1.61 -7.12 -4.88
C ASP A 511 -3.06 -6.65 -4.86
N LEU A 512 -3.60 -6.22 -3.71
CA LEU A 512 -5.00 -5.81 -3.61
C LEU A 512 -5.24 -4.40 -3.06
N TRP A 513 -4.43 -3.90 -2.13
CA TRP A 513 -4.78 -2.69 -1.36
C TRP A 513 -3.62 -1.71 -1.23
N GLU A 514 -3.94 -0.42 -1.38
CA GLU A 514 -3.08 0.70 -1.06
C GLU A 514 -3.57 1.40 0.22
N GLU A 515 -2.67 2.00 1.01
CA GLU A 515 -3.05 2.55 2.31
C GLU A 515 -2.35 3.87 2.72
N VAL A 516 -3.05 4.65 3.54
CA VAL A 516 -2.54 5.83 4.26
C VAL A 516 -2.58 5.55 5.76
N ASN A 517 -1.43 5.69 6.40
CA ASN A 517 -1.25 5.46 7.82
C ASN A 517 -0.95 6.77 8.57
N ILE A 518 -1.42 6.84 9.82
CA ILE A 518 -0.85 7.75 10.81
C ILE A 518 0.15 6.97 11.65
N ILE A 519 1.41 7.40 11.59
CA ILE A 519 2.50 6.71 12.24
C ILE A 519 2.57 7.06 13.73
N LYS A 520 2.39 6.06 14.57
CA LYS A 520 2.52 6.11 16.03
C LYS A 520 3.81 5.46 16.51
N LYS A 521 4.36 6.02 17.59
CA LYS A 521 5.50 5.48 18.33
C LYS A 521 5.24 4.04 18.78
N GLY A 522 6.12 3.12 18.41
CA GLY A 522 6.02 1.68 18.71
C GLY A 522 4.98 0.94 17.88
N GLY A 523 4.34 1.61 16.90
CA GLY A 523 3.27 1.02 16.11
C GLY A 523 3.75 -0.11 15.20
N ASN A 524 2.91 -1.13 15.06
CA ASN A 524 3.04 -2.20 14.06
C ASN A 524 1.97 -1.98 12.97
N TYR A 525 2.33 -1.89 11.69
CA TYR A 525 1.35 -1.77 10.59
C TYR A 525 1.00 -3.11 9.93
N GLY A 526 1.63 -4.20 10.39
CA GLY A 526 1.21 -5.57 10.14
C GLY A 526 1.71 -6.20 8.84
N TRP A 527 2.43 -5.47 7.98
CA TRP A 527 3.13 -6.10 6.86
C TRP A 527 4.21 -7.06 7.38
N SER A 528 4.35 -8.30 6.90
CA SER A 528 3.65 -8.95 5.78
C SER A 528 2.58 -9.98 6.20
N VAL A 529 2.05 -9.91 7.43
CA VAL A 529 0.94 -10.77 7.88
C VAL A 529 -0.44 -10.24 7.44
N ARG A 530 -0.50 -8.96 7.05
CA ARG A 530 -1.65 -8.30 6.42
C ARG A 530 -1.22 -7.27 5.38
N GLU A 531 -2.17 -6.89 4.54
CA GLU A 531 -2.13 -5.81 3.54
C GLU A 531 -3.42 -5.01 3.71
N GLY A 532 -3.34 -3.71 4.02
CA GLY A 532 -4.51 -2.98 4.52
C GLY A 532 -5.01 -3.57 5.83
N THR A 533 -6.34 -3.62 5.96
CA THR A 533 -7.04 -4.30 7.05
C THR A 533 -7.18 -5.82 6.82
N ARG A 534 -6.56 -6.40 5.77
CA ARG A 534 -6.80 -7.78 5.34
C ARG A 534 -5.59 -8.68 5.53
N ASN A 535 -5.86 -9.85 6.08
CA ASN A 535 -4.92 -10.96 6.18
C ASN A 535 -4.17 -11.24 4.87
N PHE A 536 -2.86 -11.45 4.95
CA PHE A 536 -1.99 -11.66 3.80
C PHE A 536 -1.18 -12.95 3.94
N GLY A 537 -1.04 -13.68 2.82
CA GLY A 537 -0.22 -14.87 2.67
C GLY A 537 -0.61 -16.07 3.53
N ASN A 538 0.26 -17.08 3.50
CA ASN A 538 0.19 -18.30 4.28
C ASN A 538 1.16 -18.32 5.48
N ARG A 539 1.78 -17.17 5.80
CA ARG A 539 2.76 -17.13 6.89
C ARG A 539 2.08 -17.51 8.20
N PRO A 540 2.66 -18.47 8.95
CA PRO A 540 2.02 -19.04 10.13
C PRO A 540 1.98 -18.07 11.32
N GLU A 541 2.61 -16.90 11.23
CA GLU A 541 2.70 -15.97 12.35
C GLU A 541 1.56 -14.96 12.34
N THR A 542 0.84 -14.88 13.45
CA THR A 542 0.17 -13.65 13.85
C THR A 542 1.23 -12.64 14.24
N ALA A 543 1.08 -11.38 13.83
CA ALA A 543 1.91 -10.29 14.31
C ALA A 543 2.04 -10.37 15.84
N LYS A 544 3.27 -10.30 16.36
CA LYS A 544 3.53 -10.39 17.82
C LYS A 544 2.81 -9.29 18.58
N ASP A 545 2.82 -8.09 18.00
CA ASP A 545 2.10 -6.93 18.52
C ASP A 545 0.90 -6.65 17.60
N ALA A 546 -0.23 -6.26 18.18
CA ALA A 546 -1.45 -6.00 17.43
C ALA A 546 -1.23 -4.89 16.39
N PRO A 547 -1.61 -5.11 15.13
CA PRO A 547 -1.35 -4.13 14.10
C PRO A 547 -2.36 -2.97 14.14
N ILE A 548 -1.93 -1.77 13.75
CA ILE A 548 -2.70 -0.52 13.76
C ILE A 548 -3.31 -0.29 12.39
N ASP A 549 -4.63 -0.25 12.28
CA ASP A 549 -5.33 -0.08 11.00
C ASP A 549 -4.97 1.24 10.30
N PRO A 550 -4.91 1.24 8.95
CA PRO A 550 -4.76 2.47 8.19
C PRO A 550 -5.97 3.37 8.39
N ILE A 551 -5.75 4.69 8.32
CA ILE A 551 -6.87 5.65 8.38
C ILE A 551 -7.67 5.66 7.08
N TRP A 552 -7.05 5.22 5.98
CA TRP A 552 -7.65 5.17 4.66
C TRP A 552 -6.99 4.07 3.81
N GLU A 553 -7.79 3.30 3.08
CA GLU A 553 -7.33 2.25 2.17
C GLU A 553 -8.21 2.22 0.90
N TYR A 554 -7.66 1.80 -0.23
CA TYR A 554 -8.42 1.58 -1.47
C TYR A 554 -7.87 0.42 -2.29
N ASP A 555 -8.73 -0.24 -3.07
CA ASP A 555 -8.35 -1.46 -3.81
C ASP A 555 -7.69 -1.19 -5.17
N HIS A 556 -7.04 -2.21 -5.72
CA HIS A 556 -6.31 -2.18 -7.00
C HIS A 556 -7.16 -2.00 -8.28
N GLY A 557 -8.49 -1.97 -8.11
CA GLY A 557 -9.42 -1.47 -9.12
C GLY A 557 -9.47 0.06 -9.18
N VAL A 558 -9.17 0.75 -8.08
CA VAL A 558 -9.17 2.23 -7.97
C VAL A 558 -7.81 2.84 -8.37
N GLY A 559 -6.71 2.32 -7.82
CA GLY A 559 -5.31 2.75 -8.00
C GLY A 559 -4.36 1.62 -7.55
N ARG A 560 -3.06 1.64 -7.87
CA ARG A 560 -2.14 0.49 -7.64
C ARG A 560 -0.76 0.81 -7.11
N SER A 561 -0.50 2.06 -6.76
CA SER A 561 0.77 2.45 -6.17
C SER A 561 0.59 3.83 -5.56
N ILE A 562 0.24 3.88 -4.27
CA ILE A 562 0.05 5.15 -3.59
C ILE A 562 1.38 5.90 -3.50
N THR A 563 1.39 7.13 -4.00
CA THR A 563 2.56 8.02 -3.85
C THR A 563 2.62 8.60 -2.42
N GLY A 564 1.50 8.58 -1.70
CA GLY A 564 1.32 9.36 -0.48
C GLY A 564 1.27 10.85 -0.78
N GLY A 565 1.49 11.68 0.24
CA GLY A 565 1.51 13.13 0.08
C GLY A 565 1.68 13.91 1.38
N ILE A 566 1.03 15.08 1.48
CA ILE A 566 1.27 16.11 2.51
C ILE A 566 -0.04 16.83 2.89
N VAL A 567 -0.13 17.28 4.14
CA VAL A 567 -1.23 18.15 4.60
C VAL A 567 -1.04 19.58 4.08
N TYR A 568 -2.05 20.13 3.39
CA TYR A 568 -1.98 21.49 2.87
C TYR A 568 -2.15 22.53 3.98
N ARG A 569 -1.16 23.43 4.10
CA ARG A 569 -1.13 24.53 5.09
C ARG A 569 -0.89 25.90 4.45
N GLY A 570 -0.97 25.99 3.11
CA GLY A 570 -0.86 27.23 2.36
C GLY A 570 -2.13 28.09 2.48
N LYS A 571 -2.11 29.29 1.88
CA LYS A 571 -3.22 30.26 2.01
C LYS A 571 -4.03 30.41 0.72
N ARG A 572 -3.46 30.02 -0.42
CA ARG A 572 -4.05 30.28 -1.73
C ARG A 572 -5.28 29.43 -2.04
N LEU A 573 -5.37 28.23 -1.45
CA LEU A 573 -6.46 27.27 -1.67
C LEU A 573 -7.15 26.93 -0.34
N PRO A 574 -8.02 27.82 0.19
CA PRO A 574 -8.71 27.59 1.46
C PRO A 574 -9.49 26.27 1.51
N GLU A 575 -10.00 25.80 0.37
CA GLU A 575 -10.73 24.52 0.24
C GLU A 575 -9.87 23.27 0.53
N LEU A 576 -8.54 23.39 0.54
CA LEU A 576 -7.61 22.31 0.89
C LEU A 576 -7.07 22.41 2.31
N GLN A 577 -7.37 23.49 3.05
CA GLN A 577 -6.74 23.76 4.33
C GLN A 577 -6.92 22.58 5.31
N GLY A 578 -5.79 22.02 5.76
CA GLY A 578 -5.77 20.89 6.69
C GLY A 578 -6.09 19.52 6.07
N MET A 579 -6.33 19.43 4.76
CA MET A 579 -6.53 18.14 4.08
C MET A 579 -5.19 17.51 3.69
N TYR A 580 -5.10 16.19 3.84
CA TYR A 580 -3.98 15.40 3.33
C TYR A 580 -4.16 15.15 1.83
N VAL A 581 -3.36 15.82 1.01
CA VAL A 581 -3.41 15.66 -0.45
C VAL A 581 -2.47 14.54 -0.84
N TYR A 582 -2.98 13.54 -1.57
CA TYR A 582 -2.24 12.35 -1.96
C TYR A 582 -2.57 11.90 -3.38
N ALA A 583 -1.75 11.03 -3.96
CA ALA A 583 -1.92 10.53 -5.32
C ALA A 583 -1.61 9.04 -5.43
N ASP A 584 -1.95 8.51 -6.59
CA ASP A 584 -1.58 7.17 -7.04
C ASP A 584 -0.73 7.25 -8.30
N PHE A 585 0.47 6.68 -8.25
CA PHE A 585 1.47 6.73 -9.33
C PHE A 585 0.97 6.05 -10.62
N VAL A 586 0.27 4.91 -10.51
CA VAL A 586 -0.12 4.13 -11.70
C VAL A 586 -1.32 4.75 -12.43
N SER A 587 -2.32 5.23 -11.68
CA SER A 587 -3.53 5.84 -12.26
C SER A 587 -3.39 7.34 -12.54
N GLY A 588 -2.44 8.03 -11.87
CA GLY A 588 -2.29 9.48 -11.91
C GLY A 588 -3.45 10.22 -11.24
N LYS A 589 -4.29 9.51 -10.47
CA LYS A 589 -5.37 10.11 -9.69
C LYS A 589 -4.80 10.88 -8.50
N ILE A 590 -5.51 11.94 -8.11
CA ILE A 590 -5.15 12.80 -6.99
C ILE A 590 -6.40 13.07 -6.16
N TRP A 591 -6.27 12.97 -4.84
CA TRP A 591 -7.34 13.21 -3.89
C TRP A 591 -6.89 14.10 -2.72
N ALA A 592 -7.86 14.63 -1.98
CA ALA A 592 -7.68 15.30 -0.71
C ALA A 592 -8.51 14.59 0.37
N LEU A 593 -7.83 14.07 1.39
CA LEU A 593 -8.42 13.37 2.52
C LEU A 593 -8.59 14.35 3.68
N GLU A 594 -9.84 14.53 4.13
CA GLU A 594 -10.14 15.26 5.35
C GLU A 594 -10.22 14.27 6.51
N TYR A 595 -9.29 14.41 7.45
CA TYR A 595 -9.17 13.57 8.63
C TYR A 595 -9.38 14.41 9.88
N ASP A 596 -10.26 13.96 10.76
CA ASP A 596 -10.46 14.55 12.07
C ASP A 596 -9.63 13.80 13.10
N GLU A 597 -8.60 14.47 13.64
CA GLU A 597 -7.69 13.90 14.62
C GLU A 597 -8.38 13.61 15.96
N GLU A 598 -9.42 14.37 16.33
CA GLU A 598 -10.10 14.19 17.62
C GLU A 598 -10.92 12.90 17.64
N SER A 599 -11.73 12.68 16.60
CA SER A 599 -12.51 11.43 16.49
C SER A 599 -11.71 10.26 15.91
N GLY A 600 -10.54 10.53 15.32
CA GLY A 600 -9.70 9.54 14.67
C GLY A 600 -10.26 9.01 13.35
N LYS A 601 -11.11 9.78 12.66
CA LYS A 601 -11.90 9.31 11.50
C LYS A 601 -11.69 10.17 10.26
N VAL A 602 -11.74 9.50 9.10
CA VAL A 602 -11.89 10.19 7.81
C VAL A 602 -13.31 10.73 7.68
N ILE A 603 -13.40 12.04 7.45
CA ILE A 603 -14.67 12.76 7.23
C ILE A 603 -15.06 12.69 5.76
N ARG A 604 -14.14 13.06 4.86
CA ARG A 604 -14.35 13.08 3.40
C ARG A 604 -13.07 12.69 2.66
N ASN A 605 -13.25 12.11 1.48
CA ASN A 605 -12.21 11.95 0.48
C ASN A 605 -12.69 12.63 -0.82
N LEU A 606 -12.02 13.70 -1.24
CA LEU A 606 -12.44 14.49 -2.39
C LEU A 606 -11.49 14.28 -3.57
N GLN A 607 -12.04 14.02 -4.76
CA GLN A 607 -11.25 13.90 -5.98
C GLN A 607 -10.76 15.27 -6.44
N ILE A 608 -9.46 15.40 -6.71
CA ILE A 608 -8.88 16.55 -7.41
C ILE A 608 -8.69 16.21 -8.89
N SER A 609 -8.09 15.05 -9.17
CA SER A 609 -7.86 14.56 -10.53
C SER A 609 -8.35 13.12 -10.67
N SER A 610 -9.13 12.84 -11.73
CA SER A 610 -9.67 11.52 -12.03
C SER A 610 -8.67 10.58 -12.73
N GLY A 611 -7.46 11.07 -13.01
CA GLY A 611 -6.37 10.33 -13.63
C GLY A 611 -5.42 11.26 -14.37
N GLY A 612 -4.27 10.76 -14.81
CA GLY A 612 -3.33 11.58 -15.58
C GLY A 612 -1.90 11.09 -15.58
N ILE A 613 -0.98 12.03 -15.59
CA ILE A 613 0.46 11.73 -15.58
C ILE A 613 0.83 11.17 -14.19
N PRO A 614 1.64 10.10 -14.13
CA PRO A 614 2.15 9.56 -12.86
C PRO A 614 2.75 10.64 -11.97
N VAL A 615 2.19 10.76 -10.75
CA VAL A 615 2.68 11.68 -9.72
C VAL A 615 3.82 11.02 -8.97
N MET A 616 5.00 11.65 -9.01
CA MET A 616 6.23 11.12 -8.40
C MET A 616 6.32 11.46 -6.92
N ALA A 617 5.95 12.69 -6.54
CA ALA A 617 6.01 13.18 -5.16
C ALA A 617 5.18 14.45 -4.96
N PHE A 618 4.99 14.80 -3.69
CA PHE A 618 4.47 16.09 -3.24
C PHE A 618 5.53 16.84 -2.44
N GLY A 619 5.34 18.15 -2.31
CA GLY A 619 6.20 19.02 -1.52
C GLY A 619 5.59 20.39 -1.31
N THR A 620 6.22 21.21 -0.47
CA THR A 620 5.76 22.58 -0.18
C THR A 620 6.90 23.58 -0.29
N ASP A 621 6.56 24.84 -0.51
CA ASP A 621 7.46 25.95 -0.20
C ASP A 621 7.30 26.41 1.27
N GLN A 622 8.09 27.41 1.67
CA GLN A 622 8.09 27.93 3.04
C GLN A 622 6.77 28.64 3.42
N ASP A 623 5.94 29.00 2.44
CA ASP A 623 4.61 29.59 2.69
C ASP A 623 3.52 28.51 2.86
N GLY A 624 3.89 27.23 2.77
CA GLY A 624 2.97 26.09 2.82
C GLY A 624 2.24 25.83 1.51
N GLU A 625 2.61 26.51 0.42
CA GLU A 625 1.99 26.26 -0.88
C GLU A 625 2.46 24.92 -1.44
N LEU A 626 1.51 24.09 -1.86
CA LEU A 626 1.75 22.73 -2.27
C LEU A 626 2.09 22.62 -3.76
N TYR A 627 3.04 21.74 -4.02
CA TYR A 627 3.49 21.31 -5.33
C TYR A 627 3.40 19.80 -5.44
N TYR A 628 3.22 19.31 -6.68
CA TYR A 628 3.41 17.91 -7.00
C TYR A 628 4.31 17.79 -8.23
N THR A 629 5.03 16.67 -8.33
CA THR A 629 6.01 16.44 -9.39
C THR A 629 5.61 15.30 -10.29
N VAL A 630 6.04 15.39 -11.54
CA VAL A 630 5.88 14.34 -12.55
C VAL A 630 7.19 14.16 -13.31
N GLN A 631 7.37 13.01 -13.97
CA GLN A 631 8.48 12.84 -14.90
C GLN A 631 8.35 13.85 -16.06
N THR A 632 9.47 14.47 -16.44
CA THR A 632 9.51 15.45 -17.54
C THR A 632 10.60 15.12 -18.55
N VAL A 633 10.35 15.52 -19.79
CA VAL A 633 11.30 15.51 -20.92
C VAL A 633 11.41 16.88 -21.57
N LYS A 634 10.92 17.94 -20.89
CA LYS A 634 11.01 19.34 -21.37
C LYS A 634 11.43 20.27 -20.25
N GLY A 635 12.16 21.33 -20.59
CA GLY A 635 12.45 22.42 -19.64
C GLY A 635 11.16 23.14 -19.26
N GLY A 636 10.91 23.30 -17.95
CA GLY A 636 9.75 24.03 -17.43
C GLY A 636 8.52 23.18 -17.11
N GLU A 637 8.52 21.92 -17.54
CA GLU A 637 7.50 20.93 -17.20
C GLU A 637 8.08 20.00 -16.11
N GLY A 638 7.25 19.48 -15.19
CA GLY A 638 7.68 18.52 -14.17
C GLY A 638 7.40 18.91 -12.71
N ILE A 639 7.11 20.20 -12.46
CA ILE A 639 6.64 20.71 -11.16
C ILE A 639 5.33 21.42 -11.40
N PHE A 640 4.30 21.01 -10.68
CA PHE A 640 2.94 21.51 -10.81
C PHE A 640 2.43 22.04 -9.48
N ARG A 641 1.46 22.94 -9.57
CA ARG A 641 0.65 23.44 -8.45
C ARG A 641 -0.83 23.35 -8.83
N PHE A 642 -1.72 23.33 -7.86
CA PHE A 642 -3.16 23.41 -8.14
C PHE A 642 -3.63 24.86 -8.33
N GLU A 643 -4.59 25.09 -9.19
CA GLU A 643 -5.35 26.34 -9.33
C GLU A 643 -6.83 26.02 -9.40
N LYS A 644 -7.69 27.00 -9.05
CA LYS A 644 -9.13 26.87 -9.24
C LYS A 644 -9.44 26.70 -10.74
N GLU A 645 -10.36 25.78 -11.04
CA GLU A 645 -10.77 25.48 -12.42
C GLU A 645 -11.30 26.71 -13.17
#